data_AF-A0A0W0Z3I8-F1
#
_entry.id   AF-A0A0W0Z3I8-F1
#
_cell.length_a   1.000
_cell.length_b   1.000
_cell.length_c   1.000
_cell.angle_alpha   90.00
_cell.angle_beta   90.00
_cell.angle_gamma   90.00
#
_symmetry.space_group_name_H-M   'P 1'
#
loop_
_entity.id
_entity.type
_entity.pdbx_description
1 polymer ?
#
loop_
_entity_poly.entity_id
_entity_poly.type
_entity_poly.pdbx_seq_one_letter_code
_entity_poly.pdbx_strand_id
1 'polypeptide(L)'
;MISLLSKLGYTLDFNTQVWLKADCESIAYNDGDEVENRITSAIAHAKDVSLFSPELKKHCIDWPSLYHLSAGRANILRPFRDILPDADVLEIGSGCGAITRYLGECGANVLALEGTLRRAVVTRARTRDLDNVAVVCEQFHKFASSQKFDVITLIGVLEYANLFMPGESPVHNMLQQVKSMLKPEGRLIIAIENQLGLKYFAGAPEDHHGQPLYGIEGRYKEKQPTTYGRRTLKNYLHQAGFIENHFFVPFPDYKLPLSIITQRGFSNQEFDPGMLVTHGVRADPQLPPHLFFSLELVWPVVLKNELALDLANSFLIVAQTSKIKLPAPEVLAYHYSTYRSKVFCKETLFLQTKKGDIEVQCKLLESTIFQNIEDQELSHTFEKRADYIKGKLLSCDFIDIVIRDGWSVEEVGSFFKKYLSIVVSLISKNNPIKEIDIDTLLSGNSIDLTPLNIIIKENGEPHAIDQEWGWNNSISVGFLIFRSLLWLNNIISCYGKPESTVPNTLLGLFLALYKEMGFEIREDKIQSYYELEVLFQSKVAQDKVVIPHLSSSLRTSNLSHLINDYTNYIQNIENTLIEREHHIRNLEYVVADKNRHTENLEHTFEEKDHHIRNLEHMVAEKNLHIENLECIFEDKDHHIRNLEYLVAEKNRHIENLEHIFGEKENHIKNLERMVEDKDRHIGNLEYIFGEKDNHISNLERMVEDKDRHIGNLEYIFGEKDNHISNLERMVEDKDRHIGNLEYIFGEKDNHISNLERMVEDKDRHIGNLEYIFGEKDNHISRLEHKVEDKDRHIENLEYMFAEKESHISNLEHMVADKDRHVENLEHIFAGQASHISSLEHIVVDKGRHIENLECMFAEKNRHIENLECLCADKDRHIEDLEYMFAEKDRHIENLEYMFVEKDRHIENLEYMFVEKDRHIENLECMFAEKESHISSLESIVADKDKYIERLEHRFGEKGNRIKSLEQMVVDKDKYIEHLENISLYKNRKILFLEQIINSFKKKKIVQFSLYIRKKIIRNPIKICSKSTFFDKKWYLDYYPDVRVSGLDPVIHYIKYGAAEKRDPGPNFSTRYYLEENPDVEKMGINPLVHYEIQKNFLIE
;
A
#
# COMPACT_ATOMS: atom_id res chain seq x y z
N MET A 1 -2.29 -36.88 -20.33
CA MET A 1 -1.93 -35.97 -19.21
C MET A 1 -2.62 -36.29 -17.88
N ILE A 2 -3.94 -36.51 -17.82
CA ILE A 2 -4.66 -36.81 -16.56
C ILE A 2 -3.96 -37.90 -15.72
N SER A 3 -3.63 -39.04 -16.34
CA SER A 3 -2.92 -40.14 -15.66
C SER A 3 -1.52 -39.76 -15.15
N LEU A 4 -0.82 -38.82 -15.82
CA LEU A 4 0.47 -38.31 -15.36
C LEU A 4 0.29 -37.50 -14.07
N LEU A 5 -0.62 -36.52 -14.10
CA LEU A 5 -0.81 -35.59 -13.00
C LEU A 5 -1.29 -36.29 -11.73
N SER A 6 -2.20 -37.25 -11.85
CA SER A 6 -2.60 -38.09 -10.71
C SER A 6 -1.43 -38.91 -10.14
N LYS A 7 -0.52 -39.41 -10.98
CA LYS A 7 0.69 -40.14 -10.51
C LYS A 7 1.70 -39.23 -9.82
N LEU A 8 1.75 -37.95 -10.20
CA LEU A 8 2.59 -36.94 -9.56
C LEU A 8 1.95 -36.33 -8.29
N GLY A 9 0.78 -36.83 -7.88
CA GLY A 9 0.09 -36.39 -6.66
C GLY A 9 -0.76 -35.13 -6.83
N TYR A 10 -1.02 -34.66 -8.05
CA TYR A 10 -1.95 -33.55 -8.27
C TYR A 10 -3.39 -34.06 -8.28
N THR A 11 -4.28 -33.28 -7.69
CA THR A 11 -5.73 -33.45 -7.73
C THR A 11 -6.36 -32.35 -8.56
N LEU A 12 -7.34 -32.71 -9.40
CA LEU A 12 -8.11 -31.75 -10.16
C LEU A 12 -9.13 -31.07 -9.25
N ASP A 13 -9.03 -29.76 -9.11
CA ASP A 13 -10.03 -28.98 -8.37
C ASP A 13 -11.33 -28.89 -9.17
N PHE A 14 -12.46 -29.26 -8.53
CA PHE A 14 -13.74 -29.36 -9.22
C PHE A 14 -14.28 -28.00 -9.68
N ASN A 15 -14.03 -26.94 -8.91
CA ASN A 15 -14.58 -25.60 -9.19
C ASN A 15 -13.82 -24.90 -10.31
N THR A 16 -12.49 -24.96 -10.26
CA THR A 16 -11.61 -24.22 -11.17
C THR A 16 -11.14 -25.03 -12.36
N GLN A 17 -11.24 -26.37 -12.31
CA GLN A 17 -10.68 -27.29 -13.30
C GLN A 17 -9.15 -27.16 -13.47
N VAL A 18 -8.46 -26.64 -12.45
CA VAL A 18 -7.00 -26.53 -12.37
C VAL A 18 -6.46 -27.68 -11.52
N TRP A 19 -5.29 -28.21 -11.90
CA TRP A 19 -4.60 -29.25 -11.14
C TRP A 19 -3.71 -28.65 -10.04
N LEU A 20 -3.90 -29.12 -8.81
CA LEU A 20 -3.26 -28.59 -7.61
C LEU A 20 -2.65 -29.71 -6.75
N LYS A 21 -1.63 -29.39 -5.95
CA LYS A 21 -1.23 -30.18 -4.78
C LYS A 21 -1.81 -29.58 -3.49
N ALA A 22 -1.87 -30.39 -2.44
CA ALA A 22 -2.39 -29.98 -1.12
C ALA A 22 -1.57 -28.85 -0.47
N ASP A 23 -0.30 -28.72 -0.82
CA ASP A 23 0.68 -27.74 -0.32
C ASP A 23 0.99 -26.61 -1.32
N CYS A 24 0.07 -26.34 -2.26
CA CYS A 24 0.29 -25.33 -3.30
C CYS A 24 0.41 -23.91 -2.72
N GLU A 25 1.63 -23.37 -2.75
CA GLU A 25 1.93 -21.97 -2.43
C GLU A 25 1.90 -21.11 -3.71
N SER A 26 0.94 -20.18 -3.80
CA SER A 26 0.83 -19.24 -4.93
C SER A 26 1.92 -18.16 -4.86
N ILE A 27 2.47 -17.77 -6.01
CA ILE A 27 3.33 -16.60 -6.13
C ILE A 27 2.49 -15.32 -5.93
N ALA A 28 3.03 -14.34 -5.21
CA ALA A 28 2.44 -13.01 -5.03
C ALA A 28 2.84 -12.07 -6.19
N TYR A 29 2.37 -12.35 -7.40
CA TYR A 29 2.57 -11.50 -8.59
C TYR A 29 1.22 -11.24 -9.28
N ASN A 30 0.89 -9.97 -9.54
CA ASN A 30 -0.31 -9.54 -10.29
C ASN A 30 0.01 -8.36 -11.22
N ASP A 31 -0.72 -8.22 -12.33
CA ASP A 31 -0.66 -7.02 -13.22
C ASP A 31 -1.57 -5.88 -12.70
N GLY A 32 -1.96 -5.92 -11.42
CA GLY A 32 -3.00 -5.09 -10.80
C GLY A 32 -4.37 -5.77 -10.74
N ASP A 33 -5.04 -5.67 -9.58
CA ASP A 33 -6.24 -6.47 -9.30
C ASP A 33 -7.43 -6.13 -10.20
N GLU A 34 -7.64 -4.85 -10.50
CA GLU A 34 -8.73 -4.41 -11.38
C GLU A 34 -8.58 -4.93 -12.82
N VAL A 35 -7.35 -4.86 -13.35
CA VAL A 35 -7.02 -5.29 -14.71
C VAL A 35 -7.22 -6.79 -14.87
N GLU A 36 -6.64 -7.59 -13.97
CA GLU A 36 -6.80 -9.04 -14.02
C GLU A 36 -8.25 -9.49 -13.80
N ASN A 37 -9.01 -8.80 -12.94
CA ASN A 37 -10.45 -9.06 -12.78
C ASN A 37 -11.23 -8.77 -14.06
N ARG A 38 -10.89 -7.69 -14.78
CA ARG A 38 -11.51 -7.35 -16.06
C ARG A 38 -11.21 -8.39 -17.14
N ILE A 39 -9.95 -8.84 -17.25
CA ILE A 39 -9.55 -9.90 -18.20
C ILE A 39 -10.25 -11.22 -17.85
N THR A 40 -10.27 -11.59 -16.57
CA THR A 40 -10.96 -12.79 -16.07
C THR A 40 -12.44 -12.74 -16.43
N SER A 41 -13.10 -11.61 -16.17
CA SER A 41 -14.52 -11.41 -16.48
C SER A 41 -14.78 -11.50 -17.99
N ALA A 42 -13.95 -10.87 -18.82
CA ALA A 42 -14.07 -10.94 -20.28
C ALA A 42 -14.01 -12.40 -20.78
N ILE A 43 -13.03 -13.17 -20.32
CA ILE A 43 -12.85 -14.58 -20.71
C ILE A 43 -14.00 -15.47 -20.21
N ALA A 44 -14.47 -15.24 -18.98
CA ALA A 44 -15.54 -16.02 -18.38
C ALA A 44 -16.89 -15.83 -19.09
N HIS A 45 -17.19 -14.60 -19.54
CA HIS A 45 -18.46 -14.27 -20.20
C HIS A 45 -18.45 -14.45 -21.72
N ALA A 46 -17.27 -14.46 -22.35
CA ALA A 46 -17.15 -14.70 -23.78
C ALA A 46 -17.63 -16.12 -24.13
N LYS A 47 -18.40 -16.28 -25.21
CA LYS A 47 -18.78 -17.60 -25.76
C LYS A 47 -17.66 -18.13 -26.63
N ASP A 48 -17.19 -17.31 -27.56
CA ASP A 48 -16.03 -17.60 -28.40
C ASP A 48 -14.75 -17.24 -27.64
N VAL A 49 -14.00 -18.25 -27.24
CA VAL A 49 -12.66 -18.12 -26.64
C VAL A 49 -11.56 -18.54 -27.62
N SER A 50 -11.82 -18.58 -28.92
CA SER A 50 -10.75 -18.79 -29.90
C SER A 50 -9.69 -17.68 -29.90
N LEU A 51 -8.55 -17.96 -30.51
CA LEU A 51 -7.47 -16.99 -30.67
C LEU A 51 -7.94 -15.70 -31.36
N PHE A 52 -8.78 -15.82 -32.39
CA PHE A 52 -9.31 -14.69 -33.16
C PHE A 52 -10.71 -14.25 -32.73
N SER A 53 -11.11 -14.55 -31.48
CA SER A 53 -12.42 -14.19 -30.94
C SER A 53 -12.72 -12.68 -31.07
N PRO A 54 -13.77 -12.28 -31.81
CA PRO A 54 -14.21 -10.89 -31.87
C PRO A 54 -14.74 -10.38 -30.52
N GLU A 55 -15.27 -11.28 -29.68
CA GLU A 55 -15.78 -10.92 -28.34
C GLU A 55 -14.65 -10.44 -27.44
N LEU A 56 -13.53 -11.15 -27.42
CA LEU A 56 -12.39 -10.80 -26.56
C LEU A 56 -11.54 -9.67 -27.12
N LYS A 57 -11.45 -9.55 -28.45
CA LYS A 57 -10.75 -8.44 -29.10
C LYS A 57 -11.30 -7.07 -28.66
N LYS A 58 -12.62 -6.96 -28.42
CA LYS A 58 -13.27 -5.72 -27.91
C LYS A 58 -12.81 -5.30 -26.51
N HIS A 59 -12.25 -6.23 -25.74
CA HIS A 59 -11.73 -5.96 -24.41
C HIS A 59 -10.25 -5.52 -24.40
N CYS A 60 -9.57 -5.51 -25.57
CA CYS A 60 -8.22 -4.98 -25.75
C CYS A 60 -8.22 -3.45 -25.76
N ILE A 61 -8.34 -2.84 -24.58
CA ILE A 61 -8.45 -1.37 -24.40
C ILE A 61 -7.23 -0.75 -23.73
N ASP A 62 -6.33 -1.58 -23.21
CA ASP A 62 -5.08 -1.18 -22.56
C ASP A 62 -3.98 -2.21 -22.86
N TRP A 63 -2.76 -1.92 -22.42
CA TRP A 63 -1.62 -2.79 -22.67
C TRP A 63 -1.78 -4.22 -22.12
N PRO A 64 -2.15 -4.44 -20.83
CA PRO A 64 -2.33 -5.79 -20.31
C PRO A 64 -3.41 -6.60 -21.06
N SER A 65 -4.57 -6.00 -21.36
CA SER A 65 -5.60 -6.72 -22.11
C SER A 65 -5.19 -7.00 -23.55
N LEU A 66 -4.47 -6.09 -24.21
CA LEU A 66 -3.88 -6.33 -25.53
C LEU A 66 -2.87 -7.49 -25.49
N TYR A 67 -2.00 -7.52 -24.49
CA TYR A 67 -0.98 -8.56 -24.32
C TYR A 67 -1.60 -9.96 -24.11
N HIS A 68 -2.66 -10.06 -23.31
CA HIS A 68 -3.28 -11.35 -22.95
C HIS A 68 -4.40 -11.82 -23.90
N LEU A 69 -5.06 -10.91 -24.64
CA LEU A 69 -6.23 -11.26 -25.47
C LEU A 69 -5.98 -11.15 -26.98
N SER A 70 -4.93 -10.47 -27.43
CA SER A 70 -4.65 -10.29 -28.86
C SER A 70 -4.17 -11.57 -29.54
N ALA A 71 -4.73 -11.85 -30.73
CA ALA A 71 -4.24 -12.90 -31.62
C ALA A 71 -2.79 -12.68 -32.08
N GLY A 72 -2.31 -11.43 -32.04
CA GLY A 72 -0.92 -11.08 -32.38
C GLY A 72 0.10 -11.72 -31.44
N ARG A 73 -0.30 -12.04 -30.19
CA ARG A 73 0.59 -12.69 -29.21
C ARG A 73 1.08 -14.05 -29.70
N ALA A 74 0.24 -14.79 -30.44
CA ALA A 74 0.57 -16.09 -30.99
C ALA A 74 1.63 -16.06 -32.10
N ASN A 75 1.88 -14.90 -32.72
CA ASN A 75 2.83 -14.78 -33.83
C ASN A 75 4.24 -15.25 -33.44
N ILE A 76 4.61 -15.14 -32.16
CA ILE A 76 5.91 -15.58 -31.64
C ILE A 76 6.17 -17.09 -31.82
N LEU A 77 5.12 -17.92 -31.86
CA LEU A 77 5.24 -19.38 -32.02
C LEU A 77 4.81 -19.90 -33.39
N ARG A 78 4.25 -19.06 -34.26
CA ARG A 78 3.86 -19.45 -35.63
C ARG A 78 4.99 -20.04 -36.48
N PRO A 79 6.27 -19.64 -36.37
CA PRO A 79 7.37 -20.29 -37.08
C PRO A 79 7.51 -21.79 -36.78
N PHE A 80 6.94 -22.26 -35.68
CA PHE A 80 7.04 -23.64 -35.21
C PHE A 80 5.72 -24.42 -35.38
N ARG A 81 4.73 -23.87 -36.09
CA ARG A 81 3.42 -24.50 -36.26
C ARG A 81 3.51 -25.96 -36.71
N ASP A 82 4.43 -26.29 -37.61
CA ASP A 82 4.54 -27.62 -38.19
C ASP A 82 5.09 -28.69 -37.23
N ILE A 83 5.65 -28.30 -36.08
CA ILE A 83 6.18 -29.23 -35.06
C ILE A 83 5.28 -29.35 -33.82
N LEU A 84 4.18 -28.61 -33.77
CA LEU A 84 3.26 -28.57 -32.62
C LEU A 84 2.18 -29.66 -32.64
N PRO A 85 1.57 -30.04 -33.78
CA PRO A 85 0.55 -31.08 -33.82
C PRO A 85 1.06 -32.38 -33.16
N ASP A 86 0.24 -32.93 -32.26
CA ASP A 86 0.50 -34.15 -31.49
C ASP A 86 1.73 -34.11 -30.55
N ALA A 87 2.48 -33.01 -30.49
CA ALA A 87 3.66 -32.88 -29.64
C ALA A 87 3.27 -32.76 -28.15
N ASP A 88 4.03 -33.40 -27.27
CA ASP A 88 3.94 -33.16 -25.83
C ASP A 88 4.66 -31.83 -25.52
N VAL A 89 3.88 -30.81 -25.13
CA VAL A 89 4.40 -29.46 -24.85
C VAL A 89 4.26 -29.13 -23.38
N LEU A 90 5.36 -28.72 -22.75
CA LEU A 90 5.34 -28.09 -21.43
C LEU A 90 5.51 -26.58 -21.61
N GLU A 91 4.47 -25.83 -21.30
CA GLU A 91 4.53 -24.37 -21.23
C GLU A 91 4.77 -23.95 -19.79
N ILE A 92 5.89 -23.30 -19.52
CA ILE A 92 6.20 -22.76 -18.19
C ILE A 92 5.85 -21.27 -18.21
N GLY A 93 5.06 -20.82 -17.23
CA GLY A 93 4.60 -19.43 -17.12
C GLY A 93 3.50 -19.11 -18.13
N SER A 94 2.37 -19.82 -18.06
CA SER A 94 1.28 -19.65 -19.04
C SER A 94 0.54 -18.31 -18.96
N GLY A 95 0.70 -17.56 -17.88
CA GLY A 95 0.06 -16.26 -17.67
C GLY A 95 -1.48 -16.39 -17.69
N CYS A 96 -2.14 -15.58 -18.51
CA CYS A 96 -3.60 -15.68 -18.74
C CYS A 96 -3.98 -16.60 -19.92
N GLY A 97 -3.03 -17.40 -20.44
CA GLY A 97 -3.31 -18.47 -21.41
C GLY A 97 -3.32 -18.04 -22.88
N ALA A 98 -2.73 -16.89 -23.21
CA ALA A 98 -2.67 -16.41 -24.60
C ALA A 98 -1.89 -17.36 -25.52
N ILE A 99 -0.71 -17.80 -25.07
CA ILE A 99 0.12 -18.77 -25.79
C ILE A 99 -0.44 -20.18 -25.64
N THR A 100 -0.87 -20.58 -24.43
CA THR A 100 -1.54 -21.86 -24.19
C THR A 100 -2.67 -22.13 -25.16
N ARG A 101 -3.52 -21.11 -25.39
CA ARG A 101 -4.63 -21.20 -26.34
C ARG A 101 -4.14 -21.55 -27.74
N TYR A 102 -3.11 -20.85 -28.22
CA TYR A 102 -2.53 -21.09 -29.54
C TYR A 102 -1.92 -22.50 -29.67
N LEU A 103 -1.16 -22.93 -28.66
CA LEU A 103 -0.58 -24.27 -28.62
C LEU A 103 -1.66 -25.36 -28.69
N GLY A 104 -2.73 -25.21 -27.91
CA GLY A 104 -3.85 -26.13 -27.91
C GLY A 104 -4.62 -26.15 -29.25
N GLU A 105 -4.86 -25.00 -29.87
CA GLU A 105 -5.50 -24.90 -31.20
C GLU A 105 -4.63 -25.49 -32.32
N CYS A 106 -3.30 -25.51 -32.17
CA CYS A 106 -2.41 -26.20 -33.09
C CYS A 106 -2.45 -27.74 -32.98
N GLY A 107 -3.20 -28.28 -32.00
CA GLY A 107 -3.30 -29.73 -31.75
C GLY A 107 -2.17 -30.29 -30.88
N ALA A 108 -1.43 -29.45 -30.14
CA ALA A 108 -0.43 -29.92 -29.19
C ALA A 108 -1.08 -30.51 -27.92
N ASN A 109 -0.41 -31.46 -27.28
CA ASN A 109 -0.77 -31.94 -25.94
C ASN A 109 -0.09 -31.04 -24.89
N VAL A 110 -0.80 -30.02 -24.41
CA VAL A 110 -0.21 -28.91 -23.63
C VAL A 110 -0.39 -29.10 -22.13
N LEU A 111 0.73 -29.21 -21.41
CA LEU A 111 0.79 -29.00 -19.97
C LEU A 111 1.20 -27.56 -19.70
N ALA A 112 0.24 -26.72 -19.29
CA ALA A 112 0.50 -25.33 -18.91
C ALA A 112 0.76 -25.23 -17.41
N LEU A 113 1.95 -24.79 -17.04
CA LEU A 113 2.37 -24.57 -15.67
C LEU A 113 2.35 -23.08 -15.34
N GLU A 114 1.64 -22.70 -14.29
CA GLU A 114 1.54 -21.32 -13.83
C GLU A 114 1.78 -21.23 -12.33
N GLY A 115 2.57 -20.26 -11.87
CA GLY A 115 2.93 -20.12 -10.47
C GLY A 115 1.85 -19.44 -9.62
N THR A 116 0.92 -18.73 -10.26
CA THR A 116 -0.16 -18.01 -9.58
C THR A 116 -1.51 -18.68 -9.84
N LEU A 117 -2.22 -19.08 -8.79
CA LEU A 117 -3.51 -19.77 -8.92
C LEU A 117 -4.52 -18.94 -9.73
N ARG A 118 -4.60 -17.64 -9.47
CA ARG A 118 -5.50 -16.73 -10.19
C ARG A 118 -5.31 -16.79 -11.70
N ARG A 119 -4.05 -16.75 -12.17
CA ARG A 119 -3.70 -16.82 -13.60
C ARG A 119 -3.90 -18.21 -14.19
N ALA A 120 -3.63 -19.25 -13.41
CA ALA A 120 -3.94 -20.63 -13.79
C ALA A 120 -5.45 -20.81 -14.06
N VAL A 121 -6.31 -20.25 -13.20
CA VAL A 121 -7.77 -20.27 -13.39
C VAL A 121 -8.16 -19.53 -14.67
N VAL A 122 -7.58 -18.37 -14.96
CA VAL A 122 -7.84 -17.62 -16.20
C VAL A 122 -7.38 -18.42 -17.42
N THR A 123 -6.19 -19.02 -17.39
CA THR A 123 -5.67 -19.87 -18.47
C THR A 123 -6.58 -21.07 -18.73
N ARG A 124 -7.07 -21.73 -17.67
CA ARG A 124 -8.04 -22.83 -17.81
C ARG A 124 -9.36 -22.33 -18.39
N ALA A 125 -9.87 -21.19 -17.93
CA ALA A 125 -11.10 -20.60 -18.46
C ALA A 125 -10.97 -20.21 -19.96
N ARG A 126 -9.79 -19.75 -20.39
CA ARG A 126 -9.45 -19.41 -21.78
C ARG A 126 -9.37 -20.64 -22.70
N THR A 127 -9.07 -21.80 -22.13
CA THR A 127 -8.85 -23.07 -22.84
C THR A 127 -9.93 -24.12 -22.52
N ARG A 128 -11.07 -23.70 -21.95
CA ARG A 128 -12.11 -24.59 -21.42
C ARG A 128 -12.70 -25.58 -22.44
N ASP A 129 -12.66 -25.22 -23.71
CA ASP A 129 -13.12 -25.97 -24.88
C ASP A 129 -12.04 -26.86 -25.52
N LEU A 130 -10.83 -26.89 -24.96
CA LEU A 130 -9.69 -27.66 -25.46
C LEU A 130 -9.32 -28.80 -24.50
N ASP A 131 -9.69 -30.04 -24.85
CA ASP A 131 -9.44 -31.24 -24.04
C ASP A 131 -7.95 -31.64 -24.00
N ASN A 132 -7.17 -31.18 -24.97
CA ASN A 132 -5.73 -31.40 -25.09
C ASN A 132 -4.89 -30.44 -24.23
N VAL A 133 -5.51 -29.58 -23.43
CA VAL A 133 -4.82 -28.64 -22.53
C VAL A 133 -5.10 -28.99 -21.07
N ALA A 134 -4.04 -29.20 -20.29
CA ALA A 134 -4.12 -29.33 -18.83
C ALA A 134 -3.37 -28.18 -18.17
N VAL A 135 -3.99 -27.53 -17.18
CA VAL A 135 -3.42 -26.39 -16.46
C VAL A 135 -3.08 -26.80 -15.03
N VAL A 136 -1.84 -26.57 -14.62
CA VAL A 136 -1.30 -26.88 -13.30
C VAL A 136 -0.89 -25.58 -12.62
N CYS A 137 -1.32 -25.38 -11.38
CA CYS A 137 -0.78 -24.30 -10.55
C CYS A 137 0.34 -24.85 -9.66
N GLU A 138 1.59 -24.52 -9.98
CA GLU A 138 2.75 -24.82 -9.15
C GLU A 138 3.96 -23.97 -9.58
N GLN A 139 4.86 -23.69 -8.64
CA GLN A 139 6.12 -23.01 -8.92
C GLN A 139 7.08 -23.93 -9.68
N PHE A 140 7.71 -23.42 -10.74
CA PHE A 140 8.56 -24.23 -11.63
C PHE A 140 9.68 -24.98 -10.90
N HIS A 141 10.36 -24.37 -9.92
CA HIS A 141 11.44 -25.04 -9.19
C HIS A 141 10.96 -26.23 -8.33
N LYS A 142 9.67 -26.31 -8.00
CA LYS A 142 9.05 -27.45 -7.29
C LYS A 142 8.48 -28.51 -8.24
N PHE A 143 8.28 -28.15 -9.51
CA PHE A 143 7.72 -29.04 -10.52
C PHE A 143 8.75 -30.08 -10.97
N ALA A 144 8.46 -31.35 -10.67
CA ALA A 144 9.26 -32.48 -11.10
C ALA A 144 8.38 -33.51 -11.82
N SER A 145 8.83 -33.96 -12.98
CA SER A 145 8.15 -34.98 -13.78
C SER A 145 9.15 -35.96 -14.37
N SER A 146 8.78 -37.24 -14.36
CA SER A 146 9.52 -38.28 -15.09
C SER A 146 9.17 -38.30 -16.58
N GLN A 147 8.06 -37.67 -16.99
CA GLN A 147 7.70 -37.52 -18.39
C GLN A 147 8.65 -36.56 -19.08
N LYS A 148 8.99 -36.87 -20.34
CA LYS A 148 9.78 -36.01 -21.21
C LYS A 148 8.88 -35.34 -22.24
N PHE A 149 9.22 -34.11 -22.62
CA PHE A 149 8.46 -33.29 -23.56
C PHE A 149 9.19 -33.11 -24.89
N ASP A 150 8.44 -32.99 -25.98
CA ASP A 150 8.97 -32.67 -27.31
C ASP A 150 9.35 -31.19 -27.40
N VAL A 151 8.56 -30.33 -26.77
CA VAL A 151 8.79 -28.89 -26.72
C VAL A 151 8.61 -28.40 -25.29
N ILE A 152 9.53 -27.56 -24.83
CA ILE A 152 9.37 -26.78 -23.60
C ILE A 152 9.49 -25.30 -23.95
N THR A 153 8.58 -24.47 -23.45
CA THR A 153 8.61 -23.01 -23.71
C THR A 153 8.96 -22.21 -22.46
N LEU A 154 9.78 -21.17 -22.63
CA LEU A 154 10.10 -20.12 -21.65
C LEU A 154 9.89 -18.76 -22.32
N ILE A 155 8.65 -18.26 -22.33
CA ILE A 155 8.28 -17.03 -23.05
C ILE A 155 7.99 -15.94 -22.02
N GLY A 156 8.94 -15.03 -21.80
CA GLY A 156 8.86 -14.05 -20.72
C GLY A 156 8.92 -14.72 -19.34
N VAL A 157 9.95 -15.55 -19.12
CA VAL A 157 10.12 -16.37 -17.90
C VAL A 157 11.57 -16.43 -17.46
N LEU A 158 12.52 -16.57 -18.39
CA LEU A 158 13.93 -16.78 -18.07
C LEU A 158 14.54 -15.57 -17.34
N GLU A 159 14.04 -14.37 -17.61
CA GLU A 159 14.42 -13.14 -16.93
C GLU A 159 14.09 -13.16 -15.43
N TYR A 160 13.06 -13.92 -15.03
CA TYR A 160 12.66 -14.09 -13.63
C TYR A 160 13.42 -15.23 -12.92
N ALA A 161 14.37 -15.89 -13.58
CA ALA A 161 15.12 -16.98 -12.96
C ALA A 161 15.79 -16.56 -11.64
N ASN A 162 16.36 -15.35 -11.58
CA ASN A 162 17.01 -14.83 -10.36
C ASN A 162 16.05 -14.59 -9.18
N LEU A 163 14.74 -14.53 -9.43
CA LEU A 163 13.72 -14.39 -8.38
C LEU A 163 13.19 -15.73 -7.91
N PHE A 164 12.91 -16.65 -8.84
CA PHE A 164 12.12 -17.84 -8.55
C PHE A 164 12.92 -19.15 -8.52
N MET A 165 14.19 -19.14 -8.94
CA MET A 165 15.06 -20.31 -8.86
C MET A 165 16.05 -20.19 -7.69
N PRO A 166 16.15 -21.23 -6.84
CA PRO A 166 17.11 -21.23 -5.74
C PRO A 166 18.56 -21.47 -6.22
N GLY A 167 19.52 -21.07 -5.39
CA GLY A 167 20.95 -21.34 -5.57
C GLY A 167 21.76 -20.18 -6.17
N GLU A 168 23.08 -20.33 -6.24
CA GLU A 168 24.01 -19.28 -6.69
C GLU A 168 23.99 -19.00 -8.20
N SER A 169 23.44 -19.94 -9.00
CA SER A 169 23.33 -19.78 -10.46
C SER A 169 21.91 -20.05 -10.95
N PRO A 170 20.94 -19.16 -10.66
CA PRO A 170 19.52 -19.39 -10.87
C PRO A 170 19.15 -19.71 -12.33
N VAL A 171 19.73 -18.96 -13.29
CA VAL A 171 19.55 -19.18 -14.73
C VAL A 171 20.04 -20.57 -15.15
N HIS A 172 21.23 -20.96 -14.71
CA HIS A 172 21.79 -22.28 -15.02
C HIS A 172 20.91 -23.39 -14.45
N ASN A 173 20.46 -23.24 -13.20
CA ASN A 173 19.59 -24.20 -12.53
C ASN A 173 18.26 -24.38 -13.28
N MET A 174 17.64 -23.29 -13.74
CA MET A 174 16.42 -23.33 -14.55
C MET A 174 16.65 -24.14 -15.83
N LEU A 175 17.71 -23.82 -16.58
CA LEU A 175 18.02 -24.45 -17.85
C LEU A 175 18.36 -25.94 -17.68
N GLN A 176 19.03 -26.33 -16.60
CA GLN A 176 19.29 -27.74 -16.29
C GLN A 176 18.01 -28.52 -15.97
N GLN A 177 17.10 -27.93 -15.19
CA GLN A 177 15.83 -28.55 -14.87
C GLN A 177 14.98 -28.72 -16.15
N VAL A 178 14.90 -27.70 -17.01
CA VAL A 178 14.25 -27.80 -18.32
C VAL A 178 14.86 -28.90 -19.16
N LYS A 179 16.19 -28.93 -19.30
CA LYS A 179 16.91 -29.98 -20.05
C LYS A 179 16.59 -31.37 -19.50
N SER A 180 16.48 -31.52 -18.18
CA SER A 180 16.14 -32.78 -17.55
C SER A 180 14.74 -33.29 -17.92
N MET A 181 13.82 -32.44 -18.39
CA MET A 181 12.47 -32.82 -18.82
C MET A 181 12.33 -32.86 -20.34
N LEU A 182 13.37 -32.54 -21.10
CA LEU A 182 13.33 -32.53 -22.55
C LEU A 182 13.65 -33.94 -23.10
N LYS A 183 12.96 -34.35 -24.18
CA LYS A 183 13.36 -35.53 -24.96
C LYS A 183 14.73 -35.27 -25.62
N PRO A 184 15.52 -36.30 -25.99
CA PRO A 184 16.83 -36.11 -26.63
C PRO A 184 16.80 -35.25 -27.92
N GLU A 185 15.70 -35.31 -28.66
CA GLU A 185 15.45 -34.51 -29.86
C GLU A 185 14.51 -33.32 -29.61
N GLY A 186 14.12 -33.12 -28.35
CA GLY A 186 13.20 -32.05 -27.97
C GLY A 186 13.84 -30.67 -28.11
N ARG A 187 12.98 -29.65 -28.14
CA ARG A 187 13.36 -28.26 -28.37
C ARG A 187 12.94 -27.39 -27.19
N LEU A 188 13.87 -26.60 -26.69
CA LEU A 188 13.56 -25.50 -25.78
C LEU A 188 13.35 -24.23 -26.62
N ILE A 189 12.18 -23.61 -26.51
CA ILE A 189 11.86 -22.35 -27.17
C ILE A 189 11.83 -21.24 -26.12
N ILE A 190 12.66 -20.22 -26.29
CA ILE A 190 12.80 -19.11 -25.35
C ILE A 190 12.43 -17.82 -26.08
N ALA A 191 11.61 -16.97 -25.46
CA ALA A 191 11.43 -15.60 -25.91
C ALA A 191 11.70 -14.66 -24.73
N ILE A 192 12.57 -13.67 -24.95
CA ILE A 192 13.08 -12.79 -23.89
C ILE A 192 13.50 -11.43 -24.47
N GLU A 193 13.35 -10.38 -23.69
CA GLU A 193 13.93 -9.05 -23.90
C GLU A 193 15.46 -9.13 -24.07
N ASN A 194 16.00 -8.28 -24.93
CA ASN A 194 17.46 -8.12 -25.06
C ASN A 194 17.91 -6.94 -24.20
N GLN A 195 18.85 -7.18 -23.27
CA GLN A 195 19.49 -6.13 -22.47
C GLN A 195 20.02 -4.94 -23.29
N LEU A 196 20.42 -5.19 -24.54
CA LEU A 196 20.98 -4.21 -25.47
C LEU A 196 20.02 -3.82 -26.59
N GLY A 197 18.71 -4.00 -26.40
CA GLY A 197 17.70 -3.59 -27.36
C GLY A 197 17.80 -2.12 -27.74
N LEU A 198 17.76 -1.81 -29.04
CA LEU A 198 17.95 -0.46 -29.56
C LEU A 198 16.93 0.53 -28.99
N LYS A 199 15.71 0.08 -28.69
CA LYS A 199 14.68 0.93 -28.05
C LYS A 199 15.15 1.51 -26.71
N TYR A 200 15.95 0.77 -25.94
CA TYR A 200 16.46 1.23 -24.63
C TYR A 200 17.53 2.32 -24.79
N PHE A 201 18.36 2.24 -25.83
CA PHE A 201 19.27 3.34 -26.20
C PHE A 201 18.50 4.60 -26.64
N ALA A 202 17.34 4.40 -27.27
CA ALA A 202 16.44 5.47 -27.67
C ALA A 202 15.64 6.06 -26.49
N GLY A 203 15.88 5.63 -25.26
CA GLY A 203 15.26 6.18 -24.05
C GLY A 203 14.01 5.43 -23.57
N ALA A 204 13.62 4.32 -24.21
CA ALA A 204 12.58 3.46 -23.66
C ALA A 204 13.02 2.90 -22.29
N PRO A 205 12.11 2.88 -21.29
CA PRO A 205 12.42 2.28 -19.99
C PRO A 205 12.66 0.78 -20.13
N GLU A 206 13.49 0.23 -19.24
CA GLU A 206 13.65 -1.22 -19.13
C GLU A 206 12.34 -1.86 -18.63
N ASP A 207 11.93 -2.98 -19.26
CA ASP A 207 10.56 -3.50 -19.17
C ASP A 207 10.14 -3.99 -17.77
N HIS A 208 11.09 -4.30 -16.88
CA HIS A 208 10.81 -4.81 -15.52
C HIS A 208 11.07 -3.77 -14.42
N HIS A 209 11.94 -2.80 -14.68
CA HIS A 209 12.33 -1.77 -13.69
C HIS A 209 11.73 -0.39 -13.98
N GLY A 210 11.19 -0.17 -15.19
CA GLY A 210 10.53 1.08 -15.56
C GLY A 210 11.48 2.28 -15.71
N GLN A 211 12.80 2.05 -15.72
CA GLN A 211 13.82 3.09 -15.80
C GLN A 211 14.61 3.00 -17.11
N PRO A 212 14.81 4.12 -17.83
CA PRO A 212 15.68 4.15 -19.01
C PRO A 212 17.12 3.72 -18.68
N LEU A 213 17.81 3.11 -19.64
CA LEU A 213 19.22 2.68 -19.56
C LEU A 213 19.57 1.66 -18.46
N TYR A 214 18.60 1.20 -17.65
CA TYR A 214 18.86 0.34 -16.48
C TYR A 214 19.61 -0.95 -16.84
N GLY A 215 19.13 -1.65 -17.87
CA GLY A 215 19.76 -2.89 -18.36
C GLY A 215 21.10 -2.64 -19.05
N ILE A 216 21.21 -1.55 -19.83
CA ILE A 216 22.44 -1.20 -20.58
C ILE A 216 23.60 -0.92 -19.63
N GLU A 217 23.34 -0.23 -18.52
CA GLU A 217 24.33 0.05 -17.48
C GLU A 217 24.59 -1.14 -16.55
N GLY A 218 23.81 -2.22 -16.67
CA GLY A 218 23.96 -3.41 -15.84
C GLY A 218 23.60 -3.18 -14.37
N ARG A 219 22.61 -2.32 -14.08
CA ARG A 219 22.22 -1.94 -12.71
C ARG A 219 21.45 -3.01 -11.92
N TYR A 220 21.27 -4.20 -12.49
CA TYR A 220 20.53 -5.30 -11.87
C TYR A 220 21.16 -5.70 -10.52
N LYS A 221 20.33 -5.85 -9.49
CA LYS A 221 20.72 -6.33 -8.16
C LYS A 221 20.37 -7.81 -7.99
N GLU A 222 20.87 -8.43 -6.93
CA GLU A 222 20.46 -9.78 -6.55
C GLU A 222 18.94 -9.86 -6.34
N LYS A 223 18.35 -11.01 -6.70
CA LYS A 223 16.91 -11.29 -6.61
C LYS A 223 16.03 -10.27 -7.35
N GLN A 224 16.42 -9.89 -8.55
CA GLN A 224 15.63 -9.05 -9.45
C GLN A 224 15.47 -9.70 -10.83
N PRO A 225 14.39 -9.38 -11.59
CA PRO A 225 14.31 -9.75 -12.99
C PRO A 225 15.52 -9.16 -13.73
N THR A 226 16.16 -9.98 -14.56
CA THR A 226 17.40 -9.62 -15.26
C THR A 226 17.31 -10.07 -16.72
N THR A 227 17.53 -9.14 -17.64
CA THR A 227 17.65 -9.44 -19.06
C THR A 227 19.12 -9.61 -19.45
N TYR A 228 19.38 -10.22 -20.60
CA TYR A 228 20.73 -10.62 -20.99
C TYR A 228 21.01 -10.31 -22.45
N GLY A 229 22.19 -9.79 -22.75
CA GLY A 229 22.67 -9.69 -24.13
C GLY A 229 22.87 -11.06 -24.79
N ARG A 230 22.81 -11.08 -26.13
CA ARG A 230 22.88 -12.32 -26.95
C ARG A 230 24.05 -13.24 -26.59
N ARG A 231 25.25 -12.68 -26.42
CA ARG A 231 26.46 -13.46 -26.10
C ARG A 231 26.36 -14.14 -24.74
N THR A 232 25.82 -13.45 -23.75
CA THR A 232 25.60 -13.97 -22.39
C THR A 232 24.57 -15.11 -22.41
N LEU A 233 23.43 -14.92 -23.10
CA LEU A 233 22.42 -15.98 -23.27
C LEU A 233 23.00 -17.24 -23.94
N LYS A 234 23.77 -17.06 -25.01
CA LYS A 234 24.42 -18.17 -25.71
C LYS A 234 25.36 -18.95 -24.79
N ASN A 235 26.08 -18.26 -23.91
CA ASN A 235 26.96 -18.90 -22.93
C ASN A 235 26.17 -19.70 -21.88
N TYR A 236 25.08 -19.14 -21.34
CA TYR A 236 24.23 -19.86 -20.39
C TYR A 236 23.63 -21.13 -20.99
N LEU A 237 23.11 -21.04 -22.22
CA LEU A 237 22.58 -22.20 -22.95
C LEU A 237 23.65 -23.27 -23.16
N HIS A 238 24.85 -22.89 -23.61
CA HIS A 238 25.94 -23.82 -23.82
C HIS A 238 26.41 -24.47 -22.51
N GLN A 239 26.53 -23.71 -21.42
CA GLN A 239 26.89 -24.23 -20.09
C GLN A 239 25.83 -25.21 -19.56
N ALA A 240 24.55 -24.96 -19.81
CA ALA A 240 23.47 -25.91 -19.51
C ALA A 240 23.48 -27.16 -20.43
N GLY A 241 24.30 -27.15 -21.48
CA GLY A 241 24.50 -28.23 -22.44
C GLY A 241 23.47 -28.25 -23.57
N PHE A 242 22.92 -27.09 -23.93
CA PHE A 242 22.27 -26.86 -25.22
C PHE A 242 23.35 -26.46 -26.25
N ILE A 243 23.76 -27.43 -27.05
CA ILE A 243 24.91 -27.31 -27.95
C ILE A 243 24.58 -26.59 -29.26
N GLU A 244 23.30 -26.61 -29.67
CA GLU A 244 22.80 -25.95 -30.87
C GLU A 244 21.77 -24.88 -30.46
N ASN A 245 21.96 -23.64 -30.91
CA ASN A 245 21.16 -22.49 -30.51
C ASN A 245 20.86 -21.62 -31.73
N HIS A 246 19.60 -21.59 -32.16
CA HIS A 246 19.15 -20.82 -33.31
C HIS A 246 18.44 -19.55 -32.85
N PHE A 247 19.01 -18.39 -33.21
CA PHE A 247 18.45 -17.09 -32.89
C PHE A 247 17.55 -16.59 -34.01
N PHE A 248 16.40 -16.08 -33.61
CA PHE A 248 15.44 -15.34 -34.39
C PHE A 248 15.23 -13.99 -33.72
N VAL A 249 14.87 -12.99 -34.51
CA VAL A 249 14.55 -11.65 -34.02
C VAL A 249 13.09 -11.33 -34.30
N PRO A 250 12.25 -11.35 -33.26
CA PRO A 250 10.90 -10.81 -33.31
C PRO A 250 10.96 -9.28 -33.39
N PHE A 251 10.22 -8.69 -34.33
CA PHE A 251 10.10 -7.25 -34.52
C PHE A 251 8.64 -6.79 -34.39
N PRO A 252 8.38 -5.68 -33.69
CA PRO A 252 9.36 -4.85 -32.99
C PRO A 252 9.83 -5.45 -31.65
N ASP A 253 9.06 -6.39 -31.09
CA ASP A 253 9.35 -7.05 -29.82
C ASP A 253 8.68 -8.45 -29.79
N TYR A 254 9.20 -9.38 -28.99
CA TYR A 254 8.66 -10.74 -28.87
C TYR A 254 7.25 -10.77 -28.28
N LYS A 255 6.85 -9.71 -27.58
CA LYS A 255 5.52 -9.60 -26.98
C LYS A 255 4.41 -9.58 -28.04
N LEU A 256 4.52 -8.74 -29.07
CA LEU A 256 3.56 -8.67 -30.18
C LEU A 256 4.28 -8.53 -31.53
N PRO A 257 4.95 -9.59 -32.03
CA PRO A 257 5.75 -9.47 -33.23
C PRO A 257 4.87 -9.40 -34.48
N LEU A 258 5.16 -8.41 -35.32
CA LEU A 258 4.68 -8.32 -36.70
C LEU A 258 5.54 -9.15 -37.64
N SER A 259 6.85 -9.17 -37.40
CA SER A 259 7.81 -9.88 -38.22
C SER A 259 8.72 -10.72 -37.33
N ILE A 260 9.19 -11.87 -37.84
CA ILE A 260 10.25 -12.67 -37.21
C ILE A 260 11.32 -12.91 -38.26
N ILE A 261 12.50 -12.36 -38.04
CA ILE A 261 13.62 -12.46 -38.98
C ILE A 261 14.60 -13.49 -38.44
N THR A 262 14.98 -14.44 -39.28
CA THR A 262 15.95 -15.48 -38.89
C THR A 262 17.36 -14.91 -38.87
N GLN A 263 18.28 -15.55 -38.13
CA GLN A 263 19.71 -15.20 -38.22
C GLN A 263 20.23 -15.24 -39.66
N ARG A 264 19.75 -16.18 -40.49
CA ARG A 264 20.11 -16.25 -41.91
C ARG A 264 19.55 -15.07 -42.71
N GLY A 265 18.37 -14.58 -42.36
CA GLY A 265 17.77 -13.39 -42.98
C GLY A 265 18.68 -12.16 -42.87
N PHE A 266 19.25 -11.90 -41.69
CA PHE A 266 20.20 -10.79 -41.52
C PHE A 266 21.53 -10.96 -42.26
N SER A 267 21.96 -12.21 -42.47
CA SER A 267 23.22 -12.50 -43.14
C SER A 267 23.07 -12.73 -44.66
N ASN A 268 21.86 -12.63 -45.21
CA ASN A 268 21.60 -12.88 -46.63
C ASN A 268 21.70 -11.59 -47.44
N GLN A 269 22.59 -11.55 -48.43
CA GLN A 269 22.85 -10.36 -49.26
C GLN A 269 21.75 -10.04 -50.29
N GLU A 270 20.91 -11.01 -50.61
CA GLU A 270 19.78 -10.82 -51.53
C GLU A 270 18.49 -10.44 -50.83
N PHE A 271 18.44 -10.54 -49.50
CA PHE A 271 17.28 -10.18 -48.70
C PHE A 271 17.56 -8.90 -47.92
N ASP A 272 16.74 -7.88 -48.11
CA ASP A 272 16.77 -6.67 -47.28
C ASP A 272 15.75 -6.79 -46.14
N PRO A 273 16.19 -7.08 -44.89
CA PRO A 273 15.31 -7.07 -43.72
C PRO A 273 14.89 -5.66 -43.29
N GLY A 274 15.53 -4.60 -43.78
CA GLY A 274 15.32 -3.21 -43.36
C GLY A 274 13.88 -2.75 -43.57
N MET A 275 13.24 -3.19 -44.64
CA MET A 275 11.83 -2.91 -44.90
C MET A 275 10.93 -3.40 -43.75
N LEU A 276 11.14 -4.63 -43.28
CA LEU A 276 10.35 -5.22 -42.19
C LEU A 276 10.65 -4.57 -40.84
N VAL A 277 11.92 -4.18 -40.61
CA VAL A 277 12.36 -3.57 -39.36
C VAL A 277 11.85 -2.14 -39.23
N THR A 278 12.12 -1.28 -40.22
CA THR A 278 11.76 0.16 -40.18
C THR A 278 10.26 0.36 -40.09
N HIS A 279 9.46 -0.43 -40.82
CA HIS A 279 7.99 -0.36 -40.73
C HIS A 279 7.43 -0.92 -39.42
N GLY A 280 8.15 -1.85 -38.78
CA GLY A 280 7.74 -2.47 -37.53
C GLY A 280 7.93 -1.57 -36.30
N VAL A 281 8.77 -0.52 -36.38
CA VAL A 281 9.17 0.32 -35.24
C VAL A 281 7.98 0.77 -34.40
N ARG A 282 7.02 1.47 -35.02
CA ARG A 282 5.88 2.07 -34.30
C ARG A 282 4.81 1.05 -33.91
N ALA A 283 4.96 -0.21 -34.31
CA ALA A 283 4.03 -1.26 -33.89
C ALA A 283 4.27 -1.71 -32.44
N ASP A 284 5.33 -1.23 -31.78
CA ASP A 284 5.58 -1.47 -30.36
C ASP A 284 4.74 -0.50 -29.52
N PRO A 285 3.67 -0.98 -28.84
CA PRO A 285 2.80 -0.13 -28.05
C PRO A 285 3.44 0.33 -26.74
N GLN A 286 4.62 -0.21 -26.37
CA GLN A 286 5.34 0.19 -25.16
C GLN A 286 6.40 1.26 -25.43
N LEU A 287 6.58 1.70 -26.68
CA LEU A 287 7.48 2.83 -26.96
C LEU A 287 6.96 4.09 -26.26
N PRO A 288 7.82 4.83 -25.55
CA PRO A 288 7.44 6.12 -25.00
C PRO A 288 7.04 7.08 -26.13
N PRO A 289 6.21 8.10 -25.83
CA PRO A 289 5.77 9.08 -26.83
C PRO A 289 6.95 9.86 -27.44
N HIS A 290 8.05 9.98 -26.70
CA HIS A 290 9.26 10.67 -27.13
C HIS A 290 10.47 9.75 -26.97
N LEU A 291 11.30 9.66 -28.00
CA LEU A 291 12.56 8.93 -28.02
C LEU A 291 13.73 9.91 -28.20
N PHE A 292 14.92 9.54 -27.72
CA PHE A 292 16.15 10.34 -27.88
C PHE A 292 16.59 10.46 -29.34
N PHE A 293 16.23 9.48 -30.18
CA PHE A 293 16.48 9.48 -31.62
C PHE A 293 15.42 8.66 -32.35
N SER A 294 15.27 8.91 -33.65
CA SER A 294 14.38 8.11 -34.51
C SER A 294 14.97 6.73 -34.76
N LEU A 295 14.24 5.69 -34.33
CA LEU A 295 14.59 4.31 -34.62
C LEU A 295 14.54 4.01 -36.12
N GLU A 296 13.63 4.65 -36.87
CA GLU A 296 13.48 4.50 -38.32
C GLU A 296 14.73 4.91 -39.10
N LEU A 297 15.44 5.94 -38.65
CA LEU A 297 16.71 6.37 -39.25
C LEU A 297 17.89 5.51 -38.79
N VAL A 298 17.87 5.04 -37.55
CA VAL A 298 19.00 4.29 -36.97
C VAL A 298 19.03 2.84 -37.44
N TRP A 299 17.88 2.18 -37.63
CA TRP A 299 17.83 0.78 -38.06
C TRP A 299 18.55 0.52 -39.40
N PRO A 300 18.37 1.32 -40.47
CA PRO A 300 19.15 1.18 -41.70
C PRO A 300 20.67 1.24 -41.47
N VAL A 301 21.14 2.12 -40.57
CA VAL A 301 22.56 2.24 -40.22
C VAL A 301 23.04 1.01 -39.44
N VAL A 302 22.25 0.54 -38.48
CA VAL A 302 22.54 -0.66 -37.67
C VAL A 302 22.62 -1.91 -38.56
N LEU A 303 21.71 -2.05 -39.52
CA LEU A 303 21.70 -3.12 -40.51
C LEU A 303 22.93 -3.11 -41.39
N LYS A 304 23.29 -1.93 -41.93
CA LYS A 304 24.48 -1.75 -42.77
C LYS A 304 25.79 -2.12 -42.06
N ASN A 305 25.82 -2.02 -40.73
CA ASN A 305 26.98 -2.37 -39.91
C ASN A 305 26.89 -3.78 -39.29
N GLU A 306 25.92 -4.61 -39.72
CA GLU A 306 25.73 -5.99 -39.25
C GLU A 306 25.46 -6.12 -37.73
N LEU A 307 24.94 -5.07 -37.10
CA LEU A 307 24.66 -5.02 -35.64
C LEU A 307 23.22 -5.38 -35.29
N ALA A 308 22.35 -5.60 -36.28
CA ALA A 308 20.91 -5.76 -36.06
C ALA A 308 20.54 -6.94 -35.15
N LEU A 309 21.29 -8.05 -35.23
CA LEU A 309 21.09 -9.19 -34.33
C LEU A 309 21.44 -8.87 -32.88
N ASP A 310 22.45 -8.04 -32.63
CA ASP A 310 22.90 -7.71 -31.27
C ASP A 310 22.07 -6.58 -30.64
N LEU A 311 21.49 -5.71 -31.47
CA LEU A 311 20.67 -4.56 -31.05
C LEU A 311 19.16 -4.76 -31.22
N ALA A 312 18.73 -5.95 -31.66
CA ALA A 312 17.35 -6.39 -31.63
C ALA A 312 16.71 -6.14 -30.26
N ASN A 313 15.46 -5.68 -30.19
CA ASN A 313 14.82 -5.42 -28.88
C ASN A 313 14.57 -6.70 -28.06
N SER A 314 14.48 -7.85 -28.72
CA SER A 314 14.22 -9.13 -28.09
C SER A 314 14.73 -10.29 -28.92
N PHE A 315 14.79 -11.47 -28.31
CA PHE A 315 15.19 -12.71 -28.96
C PHE A 315 14.06 -13.74 -28.92
N LEU A 316 13.99 -14.53 -29.98
CA LEU A 316 13.35 -15.83 -29.99
C LEU A 316 14.43 -16.87 -30.27
N ILE A 317 14.59 -17.85 -29.38
CA ILE A 317 15.69 -18.80 -29.42
C ILE A 317 15.13 -20.21 -29.44
N VAL A 318 15.63 -21.05 -30.35
CA VAL A 318 15.44 -22.50 -30.27
C VAL A 318 16.75 -23.14 -29.85
N ALA A 319 16.75 -23.74 -28.65
CA ALA A 319 17.90 -24.38 -28.05
C ALA A 319 17.70 -25.91 -28.00
N GLN A 320 18.74 -26.66 -28.40
CA GLN A 320 18.70 -28.11 -28.52
C GLN A 320 19.94 -28.76 -27.92
N THR A 321 19.77 -29.97 -27.38
CA THR A 321 20.87 -30.80 -26.86
C THR A 321 21.52 -31.66 -27.95
N SER A 322 20.94 -31.67 -29.16
CA SER A 322 21.40 -32.39 -30.34
C SER A 322 21.55 -31.44 -31.53
N LYS A 323 22.33 -31.85 -32.54
CA LYS A 323 22.61 -31.04 -33.76
C LYS A 323 21.54 -31.19 -34.84
N ILE A 324 20.28 -31.37 -34.45
CA ILE A 324 19.17 -31.55 -35.38
C ILE A 324 18.83 -30.20 -35.99
N LYS A 325 18.79 -30.10 -37.32
CA LYS A 325 18.40 -28.86 -38.01
C LYS A 325 16.93 -28.52 -37.74
N LEU A 326 16.64 -27.23 -37.65
CA LEU A 326 15.27 -26.75 -37.62
C LEU A 326 14.52 -27.08 -38.92
N PRO A 327 13.18 -27.25 -38.83
CA PRO A 327 12.35 -27.34 -40.02
C PRO A 327 12.38 -26.01 -40.80
N ALA A 328 12.21 -26.09 -42.12
CA ALA A 328 12.19 -24.97 -43.04
C ALA A 328 13.43 -24.02 -42.97
N PRO A 329 14.67 -24.54 -43.04
CA PRO A 329 15.89 -23.72 -42.99
C PRO A 329 16.02 -22.69 -44.14
N GLU A 330 15.22 -22.83 -45.19
CA GLU A 330 15.09 -21.91 -46.32
C GLU A 330 14.41 -20.58 -45.98
N VAL A 331 13.62 -20.51 -44.90
CA VAL A 331 12.88 -19.29 -44.55
C VAL A 331 13.83 -18.25 -43.96
N LEU A 332 13.83 -17.05 -44.55
CA LEU A 332 14.63 -15.90 -44.15
C LEU A 332 13.87 -15.00 -43.15
N ALA A 333 12.57 -14.80 -43.37
CA ALA A 333 11.71 -14.03 -42.49
C ALA A 333 10.23 -14.47 -42.60
N TYR A 334 9.51 -14.18 -41.53
CA TYR A 334 8.05 -14.31 -41.40
C TYR A 334 7.48 -12.92 -41.18
N HIS A 335 6.35 -12.59 -41.82
CA HIS A 335 5.60 -11.36 -41.59
C HIS A 335 4.11 -11.69 -41.43
N TYR A 336 3.43 -11.04 -40.49
CA TYR A 336 2.06 -11.37 -40.09
C TYR A 336 1.14 -10.16 -40.18
N SER A 337 -0.01 -10.36 -40.81
CA SER A 337 -1.09 -9.37 -40.86
C SER A 337 -2.26 -9.87 -40.02
N THR A 338 -2.17 -9.70 -38.70
CA THR A 338 -3.14 -10.21 -37.71
C THR A 338 -4.07 -9.15 -37.12
N TYR A 339 -3.82 -7.87 -37.39
CA TYR A 339 -4.66 -6.74 -36.93
C TYR A 339 -5.84 -6.47 -37.87
N ARG A 340 -6.55 -7.52 -38.27
CA ARG A 340 -7.71 -7.48 -39.17
C ARG A 340 -8.71 -8.57 -38.80
N SER A 341 -9.81 -8.69 -39.53
CA SER A 341 -10.77 -9.76 -39.28
C SER A 341 -10.13 -11.13 -39.56
N LYS A 342 -10.55 -12.13 -38.79
CA LYS A 342 -10.06 -13.52 -38.82
C LYS A 342 -9.88 -14.07 -40.24
N VAL A 343 -10.85 -13.82 -41.12
CA VAL A 343 -10.89 -14.32 -42.52
C VAL A 343 -9.83 -13.69 -43.42
N PHE A 344 -9.30 -12.53 -43.04
CA PHE A 344 -8.28 -11.82 -43.80
C PHE A 344 -6.89 -12.06 -43.22
N CYS A 345 -6.75 -12.51 -41.97
CA CYS A 345 -5.47 -12.76 -41.33
C CYS A 345 -4.53 -13.65 -42.19
N LYS A 346 -3.33 -13.16 -42.52
CA LYS A 346 -2.36 -13.86 -43.37
C LYS A 346 -0.96 -13.87 -42.75
N GLU A 347 -0.16 -14.81 -43.22
CA GLU A 347 1.30 -14.82 -43.08
C GLU A 347 1.96 -14.68 -44.45
N THR A 348 3.07 -13.96 -44.48
CA THR A 348 3.96 -13.79 -45.63
C THR A 348 5.33 -14.35 -45.25
N LEU A 349 5.82 -15.30 -46.04
CA LEU A 349 7.09 -15.99 -45.85
C LEU A 349 8.07 -15.54 -46.93
N PHE A 350 9.32 -15.26 -46.55
CA PHE A 350 10.40 -14.97 -47.47
C PHE A 350 11.33 -16.17 -47.50
N LEU A 351 11.37 -16.91 -48.61
CA LEU A 351 12.11 -18.18 -48.70
C LEU A 351 13.22 -18.10 -49.72
N GLN A 352 14.42 -18.55 -49.35
CA GLN A 352 15.49 -18.72 -50.33
C GLN A 352 15.32 -20.04 -51.09
N THR A 353 15.08 -19.95 -52.39
CA THR A 353 14.97 -21.11 -53.27
C THR A 353 16.32 -21.81 -53.43
N LYS A 354 16.29 -23.05 -53.95
CA LYS A 354 17.52 -23.81 -54.24
C LYS A 354 18.45 -23.12 -55.26
N LYS A 355 17.93 -22.19 -56.06
CA LYS A 355 18.70 -21.42 -57.06
C LYS A 355 19.40 -20.21 -56.46
N GLY A 356 19.05 -19.81 -55.24
CA GLY A 356 19.57 -18.61 -54.56
C GLY A 356 18.59 -17.45 -54.55
N ASP A 357 17.65 -17.41 -55.50
CA ASP A 357 16.57 -16.41 -55.59
C ASP A 357 15.62 -16.51 -54.38
N ILE A 358 14.93 -15.40 -54.06
CA ILE A 358 13.97 -15.34 -52.95
C ILE A 358 12.55 -15.37 -53.50
N GLU A 359 11.75 -16.30 -53.01
CA GLU A 359 10.32 -16.40 -53.28
C GLU A 359 9.54 -15.86 -52.06
N VAL A 360 8.51 -15.07 -52.31
CA VAL A 360 7.57 -14.58 -51.30
C VAL A 360 6.32 -15.45 -51.36
N GLN A 361 5.97 -16.13 -50.27
CA GLN A 361 4.75 -16.94 -50.19
C GLN A 361 3.76 -16.35 -49.19
N CYS A 362 2.53 -16.11 -49.65
CA CYS A 362 1.44 -15.60 -48.81
C CYS A 362 0.42 -16.71 -48.54
N LYS A 363 0.00 -16.86 -47.28
CA LYS A 363 -0.98 -17.87 -46.85
C LYS A 363 -1.96 -17.27 -45.84
N LEU A 364 -3.25 -17.62 -45.96
CA LEU A 364 -4.21 -17.31 -44.90
C LEU A 364 -3.86 -18.11 -43.64
N LEU A 365 -4.02 -17.48 -42.47
CA LEU A 365 -3.76 -18.12 -41.18
C LEU A 365 -4.84 -19.14 -40.81
N GLU A 366 -6.06 -18.97 -41.32
CA GLU A 366 -7.12 -19.97 -41.24
C GLU A 366 -7.56 -20.43 -42.63
N SER A 367 -7.68 -21.74 -42.79
CA SER A 367 -8.18 -22.39 -44.01
C SER A 367 -9.70 -22.53 -43.95
N THR A 368 -10.44 -21.46 -43.72
CA THR A 368 -11.88 -21.50 -43.99
C THR A 368 -12.06 -21.56 -45.50
N ILE A 369 -12.88 -22.51 -45.96
CA ILE A 369 -13.42 -22.51 -47.32
C ILE A 369 -14.06 -21.13 -47.49
N PHE A 370 -13.43 -20.29 -48.29
CA PHE A 370 -13.98 -19.03 -48.76
C PHE A 370 -15.20 -19.40 -49.63
N GLN A 371 -16.33 -19.71 -49.01
CA GLN A 371 -17.61 -19.50 -49.66
C GLN A 371 -17.77 -17.99 -49.66
N ASN A 372 -17.55 -17.38 -50.83
CA ASN A 372 -17.93 -16.02 -51.20
C ASN A 372 -18.68 -15.29 -50.08
N ILE A 373 -17.96 -14.66 -49.15
CA ILE A 373 -18.49 -13.44 -48.57
C ILE A 373 -18.22 -12.40 -49.66
N GLU A 374 -19.07 -12.43 -50.68
CA GLU A 374 -19.32 -11.23 -51.48
C GLU A 374 -19.96 -10.24 -50.50
N ASP A 375 -19.13 -9.57 -49.69
CA ASP A 375 -19.43 -8.18 -49.44
C ASP A 375 -19.40 -7.55 -50.84
N GLN A 376 -20.56 -7.14 -51.34
CA GLN A 376 -20.71 -6.60 -52.71
C GLN A 376 -19.87 -5.33 -52.95
N GLU A 377 -19.09 -4.87 -51.97
CA GLU A 377 -18.23 -3.69 -52.06
C GLU A 377 -16.73 -3.97 -51.87
N LEU A 378 -16.32 -5.03 -51.16
CA LEU A 378 -14.92 -5.31 -50.81
C LEU A 378 -14.48 -6.70 -51.25
N SER A 379 -13.33 -6.79 -51.91
CA SER A 379 -12.69 -8.05 -52.30
C SER A 379 -11.28 -8.15 -51.69
N HIS A 380 -10.88 -9.39 -51.36
CA HIS A 380 -9.57 -9.71 -50.81
C HIS A 380 -8.94 -10.83 -51.63
N THR A 381 -7.96 -10.48 -52.48
CA THR A 381 -7.28 -11.39 -53.41
C THR A 381 -5.80 -11.08 -53.41
N PHE A 382 -4.95 -12.03 -53.03
CA PHE A 382 -3.50 -11.85 -53.04
C PHE A 382 -2.80 -12.98 -53.80
N GLU A 383 -1.62 -12.67 -54.33
CA GLU A 383 -0.78 -13.64 -55.00
C GLU A 383 -0.18 -14.62 -53.98
N LYS A 384 -0.41 -15.93 -54.17
CA LYS A 384 0.09 -16.96 -53.23
C LYS A 384 1.61 -17.10 -53.27
N ARG A 385 2.23 -16.80 -54.41
CA ARG A 385 3.67 -16.91 -54.64
C ARG A 385 4.10 -15.80 -55.59
N ALA A 386 5.01 -14.94 -55.15
CA ALA A 386 5.56 -13.85 -55.92
C ALA A 386 7.09 -13.88 -55.87
N ASP A 387 7.74 -13.28 -56.86
CA ASP A 387 9.17 -13.03 -56.80
C ASP A 387 9.48 -11.91 -55.79
N TYR A 388 10.54 -12.08 -55.00
CA TYR A 388 11.01 -11.00 -54.13
C TYR A 388 11.57 -9.84 -54.96
N ILE A 389 11.09 -8.64 -54.68
CA ILE A 389 11.53 -7.43 -55.37
C ILE A 389 12.51 -6.67 -54.51
N LYS A 390 13.78 -6.65 -54.95
CA LYS A 390 14.85 -5.88 -54.32
C LYS A 390 14.75 -4.40 -54.72
N GLY A 391 14.77 -3.51 -53.74
CA GLY A 391 14.71 -2.05 -53.96
C GLY A 391 14.37 -1.29 -52.69
N LYS A 392 14.17 0.03 -52.82
CA LYS A 392 13.76 0.92 -51.71
C LYS A 392 12.25 1.12 -51.75
N LEU A 393 11.57 0.93 -50.62
CA LEU A 393 10.16 1.31 -50.49
C LEU A 393 9.98 2.81 -50.69
N LEU A 394 8.97 3.21 -51.46
CA LEU A 394 8.69 4.60 -51.74
C LEU A 394 8.38 5.39 -50.45
N SER A 395 7.76 4.74 -49.45
CA SER A 395 7.52 5.34 -48.13
C SER A 395 8.79 5.85 -47.44
N CYS A 396 9.95 5.24 -47.70
CA CYS A 396 11.20 5.67 -47.09
C CYS A 396 11.61 7.08 -47.54
N ASP A 397 11.31 7.47 -48.79
CA ASP A 397 11.54 8.85 -49.26
C ASP A 397 10.72 9.86 -48.45
N PHE A 398 9.50 9.51 -48.06
CA PHE A 398 8.66 10.37 -47.21
C PHE A 398 9.22 10.46 -45.78
N ILE A 399 9.63 9.33 -45.20
CA ILE A 399 10.26 9.27 -43.86
C ILE A 399 11.53 10.15 -43.84
N ASP A 400 12.38 10.05 -44.86
CA ASP A 400 13.62 10.83 -44.97
C ASP A 400 13.35 12.36 -44.99
N ILE A 401 12.22 12.79 -45.58
CA ILE A 401 11.82 14.19 -45.61
C ILE A 401 11.35 14.64 -44.22
N VAL A 402 10.34 13.97 -43.67
CA VAL A 402 9.58 14.48 -42.53
C VAL A 402 10.28 14.32 -41.18
N ILE A 403 11.29 13.46 -41.07
CA ILE A 403 12.10 13.32 -39.84
C ILE A 403 13.18 14.41 -39.76
N ARG A 404 13.54 15.06 -40.87
CA ARG A 404 14.57 16.10 -40.88
C ARG A 404 14.03 17.42 -40.33
N ASP A 405 14.78 18.07 -39.43
CA ASP A 405 14.48 19.45 -39.03
C ASP A 405 14.52 20.39 -40.24
N GLY A 406 13.56 21.33 -40.29
CA GLY A 406 13.36 22.25 -41.40
C GLY A 406 12.69 21.62 -42.63
N TRP A 407 11.97 20.51 -42.47
CA TRP A 407 11.14 19.98 -43.56
C TRP A 407 9.97 20.93 -43.87
N SER A 408 9.57 20.98 -45.13
CA SER A 408 8.51 21.88 -45.62
C SER A 408 7.35 21.13 -46.29
N VAL A 409 6.20 21.81 -46.42
CA VAL A 409 5.07 21.27 -47.19
C VAL A 409 5.41 21.12 -48.68
N GLU A 410 6.31 21.95 -49.21
CA GLU A 410 6.78 21.90 -50.61
C GLU A 410 7.50 20.57 -50.92
N GLU A 411 8.34 20.09 -50.00
CA GLU A 411 9.03 18.80 -50.15
C GLU A 411 8.04 17.63 -50.11
N VAL A 412 7.08 17.67 -49.18
CA VAL A 412 6.00 16.67 -49.12
C VAL A 412 5.14 16.71 -50.38
N GLY A 413 4.78 17.90 -50.86
CA GLY A 413 4.04 18.08 -52.11
C GLY A 413 4.80 17.54 -53.31
N SER A 414 6.10 17.77 -53.38
CA SER A 414 6.98 17.21 -54.42
C SER A 414 7.04 15.68 -54.37
N PHE A 415 7.11 15.10 -53.17
CA PHE A 415 7.00 13.66 -52.97
C PHE A 415 5.66 13.12 -53.49
N PHE A 416 4.53 13.75 -53.14
CA PHE A 416 3.21 13.31 -53.60
C PHE A 416 3.00 13.49 -55.11
N LYS A 417 3.57 14.53 -55.73
CA LYS A 417 3.62 14.70 -57.20
C LYS A 417 4.38 13.54 -57.86
N LYS A 418 5.55 13.14 -57.32
CA LYS A 418 6.33 11.96 -57.76
C LYS A 418 5.54 10.66 -57.56
N TYR A 419 4.90 10.50 -56.41
CA TYR A 419 4.08 9.33 -56.11
C TYR A 419 2.92 9.18 -57.11
N LEU A 420 2.18 10.27 -57.40
CA LEU A 420 1.11 10.21 -58.38
C LEU A 420 1.61 9.83 -59.77
N SER A 421 2.74 10.37 -60.22
CA SER A 421 3.30 9.99 -61.52
C SER A 421 3.67 8.50 -61.58
N ILE A 422 4.15 7.94 -60.47
CA ILE A 422 4.38 6.50 -60.32
C ILE A 422 3.08 5.71 -60.39
N VAL A 423 2.05 6.08 -59.62
CA VAL A 423 0.73 5.43 -59.64
C VAL A 423 0.16 5.39 -61.05
N VAL A 424 0.26 6.49 -61.78
CA VAL A 424 -0.16 6.57 -63.19
C VAL A 424 0.64 5.61 -64.06
N SER A 425 1.96 5.57 -63.91
CA SER A 425 2.79 4.63 -64.70
C SER A 425 2.43 3.16 -64.46
N LEU A 426 1.96 2.82 -63.24
CA LEU A 426 1.55 1.47 -62.87
C LEU A 426 0.16 1.12 -63.43
N ILE A 427 -0.78 2.07 -63.42
CA ILE A 427 -2.16 1.86 -63.92
C ILE A 427 -2.24 2.00 -65.45
N SER A 428 -1.47 2.91 -66.04
CA SER A 428 -1.59 3.35 -67.44
C SER A 428 -0.73 2.58 -68.45
N LYS A 429 -0.22 1.37 -68.13
CA LYS A 429 0.54 0.56 -69.10
C LYS A 429 -0.19 0.36 -70.45
N ASN A 430 -1.52 0.44 -70.46
CA ASN A 430 -2.37 0.28 -71.64
C ASN A 430 -3.21 1.52 -72.04
N ASN A 431 -3.29 2.57 -71.21
CA ASN A 431 -4.08 3.77 -71.51
C ASN A 431 -3.53 5.00 -70.74
N PRO A 432 -2.79 5.92 -71.38
CA PRO A 432 -2.15 7.05 -70.71
C PRO A 432 -3.19 8.08 -70.23
N ILE A 433 -3.21 8.35 -68.94
CA ILE A 433 -3.99 9.44 -68.35
C ILE A 433 -3.20 10.74 -68.56
N LYS A 434 -3.78 11.72 -69.27
CA LYS A 434 -3.09 12.97 -69.66
C LYS A 434 -3.09 14.04 -68.58
N GLU A 435 -4.20 14.18 -67.84
CA GLU A 435 -4.37 15.16 -66.77
C GLU A 435 -5.05 14.49 -65.58
N ILE A 436 -4.61 14.83 -64.37
CA ILE A 436 -5.11 14.24 -63.12
C ILE A 436 -5.51 15.36 -62.18
N ASP A 437 -6.75 15.29 -61.76
CA ASP A 437 -7.35 16.10 -60.72
C ASP A 437 -7.79 15.22 -59.54
N ILE A 438 -8.05 15.81 -58.36
CA ILE A 438 -8.48 15.11 -57.15
C ILE A 438 -9.79 14.33 -57.34
N ASP A 439 -10.67 14.75 -58.25
CA ASP A 439 -11.93 14.06 -58.56
C ASP A 439 -11.78 13.02 -59.69
N THR A 440 -10.57 12.83 -60.24
CA THR A 440 -10.29 11.77 -61.22
C THR A 440 -10.53 10.41 -60.59
N LEU A 441 -11.39 9.60 -61.22
CA LEU A 441 -11.76 8.28 -60.74
C LEU A 441 -10.79 7.21 -61.24
N LEU A 442 -10.23 6.47 -60.28
CA LEU A 442 -9.42 5.28 -60.49
C LEU A 442 -10.26 4.03 -60.24
N SER A 443 -9.86 2.90 -60.84
CA SER A 443 -10.39 1.59 -60.46
C SER A 443 -10.19 1.37 -58.96
N GLY A 444 -11.18 0.81 -58.26
CA GLY A 444 -11.05 0.50 -56.84
C GLY A 444 -9.99 -0.56 -56.51
N ASN A 445 -9.44 -1.27 -57.50
CA ASN A 445 -8.23 -2.09 -57.35
C ASN A 445 -6.95 -1.26 -57.14
N SER A 446 -7.03 0.06 -57.26
CA SER A 446 -5.92 0.99 -57.02
C SER A 446 -5.76 1.35 -55.54
N ILE A 447 -6.63 0.84 -54.66
CA ILE A 447 -6.67 1.23 -53.23
C ILE A 447 -5.39 0.88 -52.46
N ASP A 448 -4.67 -0.15 -52.92
CA ASP A 448 -3.39 -0.59 -52.37
C ASP A 448 -2.17 0.04 -53.02
N LEU A 449 -2.35 0.88 -54.05
CA LEU A 449 -1.25 1.60 -54.69
C LEU A 449 -0.76 2.76 -53.82
N THR A 450 -0.54 2.53 -52.52
CA THR A 450 0.01 3.49 -51.57
C THR A 450 1.54 3.43 -51.57
N PRO A 451 2.26 4.46 -51.09
CA PRO A 451 3.72 4.42 -51.01
C PRO A 451 4.30 3.30 -50.14
N LEU A 452 3.50 2.71 -49.25
CA LEU A 452 3.89 1.56 -48.41
C LEU A 452 3.99 0.25 -49.21
N ASN A 453 3.33 0.20 -50.36
CA ASN A 453 3.19 -0.98 -51.21
C ASN A 453 3.89 -0.80 -52.57
N ILE A 454 4.78 0.18 -52.70
CA ILE A 454 5.52 0.46 -53.93
C ILE A 454 7.01 0.40 -53.64
N ILE A 455 7.70 -0.52 -54.32
CA ILE A 455 9.17 -0.62 -54.30
C ILE A 455 9.73 0.06 -55.55
N ILE A 456 10.72 0.93 -55.36
CA ILE A 456 11.56 1.47 -56.43
C ILE A 456 12.80 0.58 -56.54
N LYS A 457 12.90 -0.15 -57.65
CA LYS A 457 14.07 -0.99 -57.95
C LYS A 457 15.32 -0.14 -58.15
N GLU A 458 16.50 -0.76 -58.11
CA GLU A 458 17.79 -0.07 -58.34
C GLU A 458 17.89 0.63 -59.69
N ASN A 459 17.18 0.13 -60.72
CA ASN A 459 17.09 0.75 -62.04
C ASN A 459 16.09 1.94 -62.11
N GLY A 460 15.45 2.30 -61.01
CA GLY A 460 14.44 3.36 -60.91
C GLY A 460 13.02 2.93 -61.31
N GLU A 461 12.80 1.68 -61.72
CA GLU A 461 11.48 1.18 -62.11
C GLU A 461 10.60 0.96 -60.86
N PRO A 462 9.37 1.51 -60.81
CA PRO A 462 8.43 1.24 -59.73
C PRO A 462 7.78 -0.14 -59.90
N HIS A 463 7.54 -0.82 -58.78
CA HIS A 463 6.86 -2.09 -58.72
C HIS A 463 5.88 -2.11 -57.54
N ALA A 464 4.62 -2.42 -57.81
CA ALA A 464 3.63 -2.59 -56.75
C ALA A 464 3.75 -3.99 -56.12
N ILE A 465 3.69 -4.04 -54.80
CA ILE A 465 3.64 -5.26 -54.01
C ILE A 465 2.38 -5.25 -53.14
N ASP A 466 2.04 -6.41 -52.58
CA ASP A 466 0.93 -6.57 -51.63
C ASP A 466 -0.41 -5.96 -52.06
N GLN A 467 -0.74 -6.06 -53.35
CA GLN A 467 -2.04 -5.68 -53.89
C GLN A 467 -3.08 -6.76 -53.53
N GLU A 468 -3.65 -6.65 -52.33
CA GLU A 468 -4.57 -7.64 -51.77
C GLU A 468 -6.03 -7.17 -51.74
N TRP A 469 -6.29 -5.87 -51.73
CA TRP A 469 -7.62 -5.28 -51.59
C TRP A 469 -8.13 -4.73 -52.92
N GLY A 470 -9.38 -5.06 -53.22
CA GLY A 470 -10.13 -4.43 -54.29
C GLY A 470 -11.43 -3.83 -53.75
N TRP A 471 -11.72 -2.59 -54.15
CA TRP A 471 -12.99 -1.93 -53.88
C TRP A 471 -13.85 -1.96 -55.15
N ASN A 472 -15.14 -2.32 -55.04
CA ASN A 472 -15.99 -2.43 -56.23
C ASN A 472 -16.33 -1.06 -56.83
N ASN A 473 -16.39 -0.01 -56.01
CA ASN A 473 -16.58 1.36 -56.49
C ASN A 473 -15.24 1.96 -56.97
N SER A 474 -15.32 2.88 -57.92
CA SER A 474 -14.15 3.70 -58.26
C SER A 474 -13.76 4.59 -57.08
N ILE A 475 -12.47 4.81 -56.89
CA ILE A 475 -11.93 5.70 -55.86
C ILE A 475 -11.37 6.96 -56.51
N SER A 476 -11.49 8.12 -55.87
CA SER A 476 -10.90 9.34 -56.42
C SER A 476 -9.39 9.39 -56.13
N VAL A 477 -8.64 10.08 -56.98
CA VAL A 477 -7.21 10.36 -56.74
C VAL A 477 -7.02 11.10 -55.42
N GLY A 478 -7.91 12.05 -55.09
CA GLY A 478 -7.91 12.72 -53.80
C GLY A 478 -8.02 11.73 -52.63
N PHE A 479 -8.95 10.79 -52.67
CA PHE A 479 -9.04 9.77 -51.63
C PHE A 479 -7.76 8.92 -51.51
N LEU A 480 -7.12 8.57 -52.64
CA LEU A 480 -5.87 7.81 -52.62
C LEU A 480 -4.71 8.60 -51.99
N ILE A 481 -4.58 9.89 -52.28
CA ILE A 481 -3.61 10.79 -51.63
C ILE A 481 -3.90 10.86 -50.13
N PHE A 482 -5.17 11.07 -49.77
CA PHE A 482 -5.63 11.13 -48.38
C PHE A 482 -5.21 9.88 -47.60
N ARG A 483 -5.60 8.71 -48.11
CA ARG A 483 -5.27 7.39 -47.52
C ARG A 483 -3.76 7.22 -47.39
N SER A 484 -3.00 7.59 -48.42
CA SER A 484 -1.55 7.45 -48.43
C SER A 484 -0.87 8.29 -47.34
N LEU A 485 -1.22 9.58 -47.21
CA LEU A 485 -0.64 10.41 -46.15
C LEU A 485 -1.10 9.96 -44.76
N LEU A 486 -2.35 9.54 -44.61
CA LEU A 486 -2.89 9.05 -43.34
C LEU A 486 -2.08 7.85 -42.82
N TRP A 487 -1.81 6.86 -43.68
CA TRP A 487 -1.06 5.66 -43.30
C TRP A 487 0.45 5.90 -43.20
N LEU A 488 1.02 6.77 -44.04
CA LEU A 488 2.40 7.23 -43.89
C LEU A 488 2.60 7.93 -42.54
N ASN A 489 1.68 8.82 -42.16
CA ASN A 489 1.68 9.43 -40.84
C ASN A 489 1.63 8.36 -39.76
N ASN A 490 0.82 7.30 -39.91
CA ASN A 490 0.70 6.24 -38.92
C ASN A 490 1.94 5.35 -38.76
N ILE A 491 2.93 5.36 -39.66
CA ILE A 491 4.15 4.56 -39.49
C ILE A 491 5.34 5.34 -38.92
N ILE A 492 5.29 6.67 -38.92
CA ILE A 492 6.37 7.53 -38.40
C ILE A 492 6.25 7.69 -36.90
N SER A 493 7.32 7.43 -36.16
CA SER A 493 7.42 7.71 -34.72
C SER A 493 7.25 9.21 -34.43
N CYS A 494 8.11 10.06 -35.01
CA CYS A 494 8.09 11.51 -34.87
C CYS A 494 8.50 12.25 -36.16
N TYR A 495 7.91 13.43 -36.39
CA TYR A 495 8.33 14.43 -37.36
C TYR A 495 9.49 15.26 -36.77
N GLY A 496 10.47 15.62 -37.59
CA GLY A 496 11.41 16.69 -37.25
C GLY A 496 10.68 18.03 -37.06
N LYS A 497 11.36 19.03 -36.51
CA LYS A 497 10.81 20.38 -36.37
C LYS A 497 10.53 20.96 -37.76
N PRO A 498 9.26 21.22 -38.15
CA PRO A 498 8.97 21.75 -39.47
C PRO A 498 9.39 23.22 -39.62
N GLU A 499 9.43 23.71 -40.86
CA GLU A 499 9.40 25.16 -41.12
C GLU A 499 8.15 25.81 -40.52
N SER A 500 8.23 27.10 -40.16
CA SER A 500 7.16 27.83 -39.45
C SER A 500 5.82 27.92 -40.20
N THR A 501 5.82 27.62 -41.51
CA THR A 501 4.66 27.64 -42.40
C THR A 501 3.87 26.33 -42.40
N VAL A 502 4.40 25.26 -41.82
CA VAL A 502 3.74 23.95 -41.78
C VAL A 502 2.69 23.92 -40.66
N PRO A 503 1.44 23.52 -40.96
CA PRO A 503 0.41 23.36 -39.94
C PRO A 503 0.75 22.27 -38.91
N ASN A 504 0.35 22.47 -37.67
CA ASN A 504 0.63 21.54 -36.57
C ASN A 504 -0.41 20.42 -36.40
N THR A 505 -1.48 20.40 -37.19
CA THR A 505 -2.52 19.36 -37.18
C THR A 505 -2.53 18.54 -38.45
N LEU A 506 -3.03 17.31 -38.38
CA LEU A 506 -3.16 16.45 -39.55
C LEU A 506 -4.11 17.04 -40.61
N LEU A 507 -5.24 17.64 -40.21
CA LEU A 507 -6.15 18.36 -41.10
C LEU A 507 -5.43 19.53 -41.81
N GLY A 508 -4.68 20.32 -41.05
CA GLY A 508 -3.90 21.43 -41.60
C GLY A 508 -2.89 20.93 -42.63
N LEU A 509 -2.18 19.83 -42.32
CA LEU A 509 -1.22 19.22 -43.24
C LEU A 509 -1.89 18.73 -44.53
N PHE A 510 -3.08 18.12 -44.45
CA PHE A 510 -3.85 17.76 -45.64
C PHE A 510 -4.17 18.99 -46.49
N LEU A 511 -4.78 20.03 -45.91
CA LEU A 511 -5.14 21.26 -46.63
C LEU A 511 -3.93 21.91 -47.30
N ALA A 512 -2.81 21.98 -46.58
CA ALA A 512 -1.57 22.54 -47.10
C ALA A 512 -0.99 21.69 -48.24
N LEU A 513 -1.00 20.35 -48.10
CA LEU A 513 -0.53 19.42 -49.12
C LEU A 513 -1.34 19.56 -50.42
N TYR A 514 -2.67 19.54 -50.36
CA TYR A 514 -3.49 19.67 -51.56
C TYR A 514 -3.26 21.00 -52.27
N LYS A 515 -3.18 22.10 -51.50
CA LYS A 515 -2.86 23.43 -52.05
C LYS A 515 -1.50 23.45 -52.74
N GLU A 516 -0.47 22.86 -52.13
CA GLU A 516 0.88 22.76 -52.69
C GLU A 516 0.95 21.87 -53.94
N MET A 517 0.08 20.86 -54.01
CA MET A 517 -0.10 20.04 -55.21
C MET A 517 -0.84 20.78 -56.34
N GLY A 518 -1.37 21.97 -56.09
CA GLY A 518 -2.13 22.77 -57.05
C GLY A 518 -3.63 22.45 -57.06
N PHE A 519 -4.14 21.78 -56.04
CA PHE A 519 -5.55 21.41 -55.91
C PHE A 519 -6.27 22.28 -54.88
N GLU A 520 -7.44 22.80 -55.23
CA GLU A 520 -8.33 23.43 -54.27
C GLU A 520 -9.20 22.37 -53.59
N ILE A 521 -9.09 22.25 -52.26
CA ILE A 521 -9.91 21.33 -51.47
C ILE A 521 -10.45 22.04 -50.23
N ARG A 522 -11.64 21.64 -49.80
CA ARG A 522 -12.30 22.12 -48.59
C ARG A 522 -12.31 21.05 -47.51
N GLU A 523 -12.45 21.46 -46.25
CA GLU A 523 -12.46 20.57 -45.09
C GLU A 523 -13.56 19.50 -45.15
N ASP A 524 -14.74 19.83 -45.69
CA ASP A 524 -15.86 18.89 -45.89
C ASP A 524 -15.50 17.75 -46.84
N LYS A 525 -14.72 18.02 -47.88
CA LYS A 525 -14.21 16.98 -48.80
C LYS A 525 -13.19 16.08 -48.11
N ILE A 526 -12.27 16.62 -47.32
CA ILE A 526 -11.32 15.82 -46.51
C ILE A 526 -12.07 14.94 -45.52
N GLN A 527 -13.11 15.48 -44.87
CA GLN A 527 -13.97 14.74 -43.96
C GLN A 527 -14.67 13.58 -44.67
N SER A 528 -15.16 13.77 -45.91
CA SER A 528 -15.73 12.68 -46.70
C SER A 528 -14.73 11.57 -47.04
N TYR A 529 -13.45 11.92 -47.25
CA TYR A 529 -12.38 10.93 -47.43
C TYR A 529 -12.08 10.17 -46.15
N TYR A 530 -12.08 10.86 -45.00
CA TYR A 530 -11.94 10.22 -43.69
C TYR A 530 -13.07 9.22 -43.42
N GLU A 531 -14.32 9.58 -43.71
CA GLU A 531 -15.48 8.70 -43.56
C GLU A 531 -15.41 7.47 -44.48
N LEU A 532 -14.93 7.64 -45.71
CA LEU A 532 -14.70 6.52 -46.63
C LEU A 532 -13.60 5.57 -46.13
N GLU A 533 -12.52 6.11 -45.54
CA GLU A 533 -11.48 5.29 -44.91
C GLU A 533 -12.01 4.54 -43.69
N VAL A 534 -12.80 5.21 -42.83
CA VAL A 534 -13.47 4.57 -41.68
C VAL A 534 -14.36 3.42 -42.15
N LEU A 535 -15.13 3.61 -43.23
CA LEU A 535 -15.96 2.57 -43.83
C LEU A 535 -15.10 1.39 -44.32
N PHE A 536 -14.04 1.66 -45.07
CA PHE A 536 -13.13 0.62 -45.57
C PHE A 536 -12.53 -0.18 -44.41
N GLN A 537 -11.96 0.50 -43.41
CA GLN A 537 -11.32 -0.13 -42.26
C GLN A 537 -12.31 -0.92 -41.39
N SER A 538 -13.56 -0.45 -41.29
CA SER A 538 -14.62 -1.19 -40.59
C SER A 538 -14.93 -2.54 -41.26
N LYS A 539 -14.76 -2.66 -42.59
CA LYS A 539 -14.94 -3.94 -43.29
C LYS A 539 -13.71 -4.84 -43.19
N VAL A 540 -12.50 -4.28 -43.23
CA VAL A 540 -11.23 -5.03 -43.12
C VAL A 540 -11.00 -5.58 -41.71
N ALA A 541 -11.31 -4.80 -40.68
CA ALA A 541 -11.05 -5.18 -39.29
C ALA A 541 -12.30 -5.65 -38.52
N GLN A 542 -13.51 -5.34 -39.00
CA GLN A 542 -14.82 -5.60 -38.36
C GLN A 542 -15.04 -4.97 -36.97
N ASP A 543 -14.11 -4.13 -36.52
CA ASP A 543 -14.15 -3.41 -35.24
C ASP A 543 -13.63 -1.96 -35.41
N LYS A 544 -13.65 -1.14 -34.34
CA LYS A 544 -13.06 0.20 -34.31
C LYS A 544 -11.54 0.13 -34.59
N VAL A 545 -11.14 0.33 -35.84
CA VAL A 545 -9.77 0.69 -36.16
C VAL A 545 -9.50 2.07 -35.59
N VAL A 546 -8.41 2.22 -34.84
CA VAL A 546 -7.97 3.52 -34.34
C VAL A 546 -7.38 4.28 -35.52
N ILE A 547 -8.24 5.04 -36.21
CA ILE A 547 -7.81 5.95 -37.26
C ILE A 547 -7.45 7.29 -36.59
N PRO A 548 -6.26 7.86 -36.87
CA PRO A 548 -5.88 9.15 -36.32
C PRO A 548 -6.92 10.22 -36.64
N HIS A 549 -7.47 10.86 -35.61
CA HIS A 549 -8.46 11.92 -35.81
C HIS A 549 -7.83 13.10 -36.57
N LEU A 550 -8.56 13.75 -37.46
CA LEU A 550 -8.04 14.85 -38.29
C LEU A 550 -7.54 16.05 -37.46
N SER A 551 -8.12 16.29 -36.30
CA SER A 551 -7.66 17.35 -35.37
C SER A 551 -6.41 16.99 -34.56
N SER A 552 -5.89 15.76 -34.70
CA SER A 552 -4.69 15.34 -33.97
C SER A 552 -3.48 16.15 -34.39
N SER A 553 -2.65 16.52 -33.42
CA SER A 553 -1.39 17.22 -33.67
C SER A 553 -0.37 16.29 -34.36
N LEU A 554 0.45 16.87 -35.23
CA LEU A 554 1.64 16.19 -35.74
C LEU A 554 2.59 15.90 -34.57
N ARG A 555 3.09 14.68 -34.49
CA ARG A 555 4.02 14.25 -33.44
C ARG A 555 5.40 14.81 -33.74
N THR A 556 5.71 16.01 -33.27
CA THR A 556 7.04 16.61 -33.51
C THR A 556 8.05 16.16 -32.46
N SER A 557 9.27 15.82 -32.87
CA SER A 557 10.40 15.57 -31.99
C SER A 557 10.78 16.90 -31.34
N ASN A 558 10.37 17.09 -30.10
CA ASN A 558 10.67 18.33 -29.41
C ASN A 558 11.00 18.01 -27.97
N LEU A 559 12.26 18.26 -27.61
CA LEU A 559 12.70 18.46 -26.23
C LEU A 559 11.78 19.47 -25.52
N SER A 560 11.19 20.42 -26.24
CA SER A 560 10.18 21.38 -25.76
C SER A 560 8.83 20.76 -25.45
N HIS A 561 8.41 19.67 -26.11
CA HIS A 561 7.23 18.91 -25.71
C HIS A 561 7.52 18.04 -24.49
N LEU A 562 8.72 17.45 -24.39
CA LEU A 562 9.17 16.78 -23.18
C LEU A 562 9.20 17.77 -22.00
N ILE A 563 9.71 18.99 -22.21
CA ILE A 563 9.67 20.08 -21.22
C ILE A 563 8.22 20.41 -20.88
N ASN A 564 7.33 20.63 -21.86
CA ASN A 564 5.91 20.91 -21.58
C ASN A 564 5.17 19.76 -20.88
N ASP A 565 5.48 18.51 -21.21
CA ASP A 565 4.89 17.32 -20.58
C ASP A 565 5.42 17.17 -19.15
N TYR A 566 6.71 17.41 -18.91
CA TYR A 566 7.27 17.53 -17.56
C TYR A 566 6.70 18.75 -16.82
N THR A 567 6.47 19.88 -17.47
CA THR A 567 5.83 21.07 -16.87
C THR A 567 4.39 20.76 -16.49
N ASN A 568 3.62 20.06 -17.33
CA ASN A 568 2.26 19.62 -17.03
C ASN A 568 2.24 18.55 -15.93
N TYR A 569 3.23 17.66 -15.92
CA TYR A 569 3.39 16.65 -14.88
C TYR A 569 3.76 17.30 -13.53
N ILE A 570 4.67 18.27 -13.53
CA ILE A 570 5.00 19.12 -12.38
C ILE A 570 3.74 19.86 -11.93
N GLN A 571 2.98 20.46 -12.85
CA GLN A 571 1.73 21.16 -12.53
C GLN A 571 0.68 20.22 -11.90
N ASN A 572 0.58 18.97 -12.37
CA ASN A 572 -0.31 17.97 -11.77
C ASN A 572 0.19 17.50 -10.40
N ILE A 573 1.51 17.36 -10.22
CA ILE A 573 2.10 17.09 -8.91
C ILE A 573 1.84 18.25 -7.95
N GLU A 574 1.99 19.51 -8.41
CA GLU A 574 1.68 20.71 -7.66
C GLU A 574 0.19 20.75 -7.27
N ASN A 575 -0.72 20.45 -8.20
CA ASN A 575 -2.15 20.37 -7.91
C ASN A 575 -2.45 19.26 -6.88
N THR A 576 -1.80 18.10 -7.01
CA THR A 576 -1.94 17.00 -6.04
C THR A 576 -1.36 17.37 -4.68
N LEU A 577 -0.23 18.09 -4.64
CA LEU A 577 0.35 18.65 -3.42
C LEU A 577 -0.61 19.64 -2.77
N ILE A 578 -1.23 20.54 -3.53
CA ILE A 578 -2.24 21.48 -3.04
C ILE A 578 -3.47 20.73 -2.48
N GLU A 579 -3.94 19.67 -3.13
CA GLU A 579 -5.03 18.84 -2.61
C GLU A 579 -4.62 18.12 -1.31
N ARG A 580 -3.40 17.60 -1.25
CA ARG A 580 -2.84 16.97 -0.04
C ARG A 580 -2.63 17.98 1.08
N GLU A 581 -2.19 19.19 0.80
CA GLU A 581 -2.09 20.29 1.77
C GLU A 581 -3.46 20.69 2.32
N HIS A 582 -4.50 20.74 1.47
CA HIS A 582 -5.87 20.95 1.95
C HIS A 582 -6.33 19.81 2.85
N HIS A 583 -5.96 18.57 2.52
CA HIS A 583 -6.25 17.41 3.38
C HIS A 583 -5.51 17.49 4.72
N ILE A 584 -4.24 17.88 4.71
CA ILE A 584 -3.43 18.12 5.91
C ILE A 584 -4.06 19.23 6.76
N ARG A 585 -4.42 20.38 6.17
CA ARG A 585 -5.13 21.46 6.88
C ARG A 585 -6.46 21.01 7.50
N ASN A 586 -7.21 20.16 6.80
CA ASN A 586 -8.43 19.58 7.36
C ASN A 586 -8.14 18.66 8.55
N LEU A 587 -7.08 17.86 8.48
CA LEU A 587 -6.63 17.03 9.60
C LEU A 587 -6.12 17.88 10.77
N GLU A 588 -5.39 18.96 10.52
CA GLU A 588 -4.96 19.93 11.54
C GLU A 588 -6.15 20.57 12.24
N TYR A 589 -7.22 20.90 11.51
CA TYR A 589 -8.46 21.39 12.11
C TYR A 589 -9.11 20.34 13.03
N VAL A 590 -9.16 19.08 12.60
CA VAL A 590 -9.68 17.97 13.43
C VAL A 590 -8.82 17.75 14.67
N VAL A 591 -7.49 17.82 14.54
CA VAL A 591 -6.56 17.73 15.67
C VAL A 591 -6.77 18.90 16.63
N ALA A 592 -6.92 20.13 16.13
CA ALA A 592 -7.19 21.30 16.97
C ALA A 592 -8.54 21.20 17.71
N ASP A 593 -9.57 20.62 17.08
CA ASP A 593 -10.86 20.36 17.73
C ASP A 593 -10.74 19.28 18.82
N LYS A 594 -9.98 18.21 18.55
CA LYS A 594 -9.66 17.16 19.53
C LYS A 594 -8.81 17.66 20.69
N ASN A 595 -7.86 18.55 20.43
CA ASN A 595 -7.05 19.19 21.47
C ASN A 595 -7.92 20.07 22.37
N ARG A 596 -8.82 20.89 21.80
CA ARG A 596 -9.82 21.63 22.60
C ARG A 596 -10.71 20.72 23.43
N HIS A 597 -11.07 19.55 22.92
CA HIS A 597 -11.85 18.60 23.70
C HIS A 597 -11.03 17.99 24.84
N THR A 598 -9.73 17.79 24.63
CA THR A 598 -8.78 17.31 25.64
C THR A 598 -8.53 18.37 26.70
N GLU A 599 -8.32 19.63 26.33
CA GLU A 599 -8.23 20.78 27.26
C GLU A 599 -9.49 20.92 28.12
N ASN A 600 -10.69 20.75 27.52
CA ASN A 600 -11.94 20.75 28.28
C ASN A 600 -12.02 19.60 29.28
N LEU A 601 -11.52 18.41 28.90
CA LEU A 601 -11.42 17.25 29.79
C LEU A 601 -10.41 17.51 30.92
N GLU A 602 -9.26 18.11 30.61
CA GLU A 602 -8.25 18.51 31.59
C GLU A 602 -8.82 19.53 32.58
N HIS A 603 -9.55 20.55 32.12
CA HIS A 603 -10.23 21.50 33.01
C HIS A 603 -11.26 20.79 33.90
N THR A 604 -11.98 19.79 33.38
CA THR A 604 -12.90 18.99 34.22
C THR A 604 -12.14 18.12 35.22
N PHE A 605 -10.97 17.58 34.87
CA PHE A 605 -10.11 16.89 35.81
C PHE A 605 -9.56 17.84 36.87
N GLU A 606 -9.13 19.05 36.52
CA GLU A 606 -8.69 20.07 37.48
C GLU A 606 -9.80 20.49 38.44
N GLU A 607 -11.05 20.63 37.96
CA GLU A 607 -12.23 20.86 38.81
C GLU A 607 -12.47 19.69 39.76
N LYS A 608 -12.31 18.45 39.29
CA LYS A 608 -12.44 17.25 40.13
C LYS A 608 -11.30 17.13 41.13
N ASP A 609 -10.07 17.45 40.76
CA ASP A 609 -8.92 17.52 41.66
C ASP A 609 -9.05 18.64 42.67
N HIS A 610 -9.68 19.76 42.31
CA HIS A 610 -10.02 20.79 43.29
C HIS A 610 -11.10 20.30 44.26
N HIS A 611 -12.09 19.53 43.78
CA HIS A 611 -13.05 18.87 44.64
C HIS A 611 -12.42 17.83 45.56
N ILE A 612 -11.47 17.03 45.06
CA ILE A 612 -10.71 16.07 45.85
C ILE A 612 -9.88 16.80 46.88
N ARG A 613 -9.14 17.86 46.52
CA ARG A 613 -8.40 18.70 47.47
C ARG A 613 -9.29 19.35 48.53
N ASN A 614 -10.51 19.76 48.17
CA ASN A 614 -11.48 20.26 49.15
C ASN A 614 -11.98 19.17 50.08
N LEU A 615 -12.19 17.94 49.58
CA LEU A 615 -12.53 16.79 50.40
C LEU A 615 -11.36 16.39 51.30
N GLU A 616 -10.12 16.43 50.79
CA GLU A 616 -8.89 16.20 51.56
C GLU A 616 -8.69 17.27 52.62
N HIS A 617 -8.96 18.54 52.32
CA HIS A 617 -8.93 19.62 53.30
C HIS A 617 -10.04 19.44 54.36
N MET A 618 -11.24 19.03 53.96
CA MET A 618 -12.30 18.67 54.92
C MET A 618 -11.90 17.48 55.80
N VAL A 619 -11.25 16.46 55.22
CA VAL A 619 -10.71 15.32 55.96
C VAL A 619 -9.58 15.78 56.89
N ALA A 620 -8.70 16.67 56.45
CA ALA A 620 -7.64 17.25 57.25
C ALA A 620 -8.18 18.13 58.38
N GLU A 621 -9.22 18.93 58.16
CA GLU A 621 -9.94 19.67 59.21
C GLU A 621 -10.61 18.71 60.20
N LYS A 622 -11.21 17.62 59.71
CA LYS A 622 -11.80 16.59 60.57
C LYS A 622 -10.71 15.83 61.34
N ASN A 623 -9.56 15.57 60.73
CA ASN A 623 -8.40 14.97 61.39
C ASN A 623 -7.78 15.91 62.41
N LEU A 624 -7.70 17.22 62.14
CA LEU A 624 -7.28 18.23 63.10
C LEU A 624 -8.32 18.37 64.23
N HIS A 625 -9.60 18.16 63.93
CA HIS A 625 -10.65 18.08 64.96
C HIS A 625 -10.53 16.79 65.77
N ILE A 626 -10.14 15.67 65.16
CA ILE A 626 -9.80 14.42 65.84
C ILE A 626 -8.55 14.61 66.68
N GLU A 627 -7.47 15.21 66.18
CA GLU A 627 -6.27 15.54 66.95
C GLU A 627 -6.57 16.53 68.07
N ASN A 628 -7.43 17.53 67.86
CA ASN A 628 -7.87 18.40 68.94
C ASN A 628 -8.74 17.65 69.95
N LEU A 629 -9.58 16.71 69.51
CA LEU A 629 -10.33 15.84 70.40
C LEU A 629 -9.40 14.86 71.13
N GLU A 630 -8.34 14.37 70.50
CA GLU A 630 -7.28 13.53 71.06
C GLU A 630 -6.44 14.32 72.04
N CYS A 631 -6.14 15.59 71.77
CA CYS A 631 -5.47 16.51 72.69
C CYS A 631 -6.38 16.90 73.86
N ILE A 632 -7.70 17.07 73.63
CA ILE A 632 -8.70 17.17 74.69
C ILE A 632 -8.81 15.85 75.46
N PHE A 633 -8.70 14.69 74.80
CA PHE A 633 -8.66 13.38 75.44
C PHE A 633 -7.34 13.19 76.20
N GLU A 634 -6.23 13.77 75.76
CA GLU A 634 -4.94 13.77 76.44
C GLU A 634 -4.97 14.72 77.64
N ASP A 635 -5.61 15.88 77.55
CA ASP A 635 -5.89 16.80 78.67
C ASP A 635 -6.91 16.19 79.63
N LYS A 636 -7.91 15.45 79.12
CA LYS A 636 -8.84 14.66 79.93
C LYS A 636 -8.17 13.45 80.52
N ASP A 637 -7.17 12.85 79.88
CA ASP A 637 -6.31 11.77 80.37
C ASP A 637 -5.25 12.32 81.31
N HIS A 638 -4.89 13.59 81.23
CA HIS A 638 -4.05 14.30 82.19
C HIS A 638 -4.89 14.72 83.39
N HIS A 639 -6.17 15.04 83.20
CA HIS A 639 -7.16 15.22 84.27
C HIS A 639 -7.59 13.89 84.88
N ILE A 640 -7.68 12.80 84.13
CA ILE A 640 -7.90 11.44 84.62
C ILE A 640 -6.63 10.98 85.30
N ARG A 641 -5.42 11.21 84.77
CA ARG A 641 -4.15 10.96 85.50
C ARG A 641 -3.99 11.85 86.73
N ASN A 642 -4.45 13.10 86.74
CA ASN A 642 -4.47 13.96 87.94
C ASN A 642 -5.57 13.56 88.92
N LEU A 643 -6.73 13.10 88.44
CA LEU A 643 -7.81 12.54 89.27
C LEU A 643 -7.44 11.14 89.75
N GLU A 644 -6.66 10.36 89.01
CA GLU A 644 -6.06 9.07 89.38
C GLU A 644 -4.86 9.32 90.28
N TYR A 645 -4.16 10.46 90.20
CA TYR A 645 -3.14 10.89 91.14
C TYR A 645 -3.79 11.44 92.43
N LEU A 646 -4.91 12.17 92.36
CA LEU A 646 -5.71 12.61 93.53
C LEU A 646 -6.51 11.46 94.16
N VAL A 647 -6.99 10.51 93.35
CA VAL A 647 -7.62 9.26 93.77
C VAL A 647 -6.53 8.31 94.23
N ALA A 648 -5.31 8.30 93.68
CA ALA A 648 -4.18 7.56 94.25
C ALA A 648 -3.59 8.25 95.49
N GLU A 649 -3.78 9.56 95.69
CA GLU A 649 -3.38 10.28 96.91
C GLU A 649 -4.45 10.13 98.01
N LYS A 650 -5.74 10.12 97.65
CA LYS A 650 -6.87 9.79 98.54
C LYS A 650 -7.01 8.29 98.79
N ASN A 651 -6.68 7.43 97.82
CA ASN A 651 -6.54 5.99 97.96
C ASN A 651 -5.24 5.65 98.67
N ARG A 652 -4.12 6.36 98.52
CA ARG A 652 -2.97 6.23 99.45
C ARG A 652 -3.33 6.65 100.87
N HIS A 653 -4.40 7.43 101.09
CA HIS A 653 -4.90 7.76 102.43
C HIS A 653 -5.96 6.77 102.96
N ILE A 654 -6.73 6.11 102.09
CA ILE A 654 -7.67 5.03 102.42
C ILE A 654 -6.92 3.69 102.54
N GLU A 655 -6.01 3.38 101.61
CA GLU A 655 -5.03 2.30 101.70
C GLU A 655 -4.11 2.51 102.89
N ASN A 656 -3.62 3.70 103.25
CA ASN A 656 -2.91 3.86 104.55
C ASN A 656 -3.80 3.64 105.80
N LEU A 657 -5.14 3.57 105.67
CA LEU A 657 -6.07 3.20 106.76
C LEU A 657 -6.55 1.73 106.68
N GLU A 658 -6.61 1.12 105.49
CA GLU A 658 -7.00 -0.28 105.25
C GLU A 658 -5.79 -1.23 105.25
N HIS A 659 -4.60 -0.76 104.87
CA HIS A 659 -3.29 -1.40 105.06
C HIS A 659 -2.94 -1.48 106.56
N ILE A 660 -3.44 -0.57 107.42
CA ILE A 660 -3.31 -0.69 108.89
C ILE A 660 -4.22 -1.77 109.50
N PHE A 661 -5.31 -2.18 108.84
CA PHE A 661 -6.23 -3.22 109.35
C PHE A 661 -6.17 -4.58 108.62
N GLY A 662 -5.77 -4.62 107.35
CA GLY A 662 -5.80 -5.82 106.50
C GLY A 662 -4.45 -6.48 106.20
N GLU A 663 -3.34 -5.82 106.55
CA GLU A 663 -1.99 -6.43 106.62
C GLU A 663 -1.89 -7.57 107.66
N LYS A 664 -2.94 -7.81 108.47
CA LYS A 664 -2.92 -8.91 109.46
C LYS A 664 -3.76 -10.15 109.09
N GLU A 665 -4.65 -10.13 108.09
CA GLU A 665 -5.64 -11.23 107.96
C GLU A 665 -5.71 -11.95 106.59
N ASN A 666 -5.54 -11.29 105.44
CA ASN A 666 -5.68 -11.97 104.13
C ASN A 666 -4.35 -12.30 103.43
N HIS A 667 -3.22 -11.87 104.00
CA HIS A 667 -1.92 -12.45 103.68
C HIS A 667 -1.86 -13.95 104.03
N ILE A 668 -2.72 -14.43 104.95
CA ILE A 668 -2.86 -15.86 105.31
C ILE A 668 -3.68 -16.64 104.25
N LYS A 669 -4.76 -16.09 103.69
CA LYS A 669 -5.63 -16.80 102.72
C LYS A 669 -5.08 -16.88 101.28
N ASN A 670 -4.27 -15.92 100.85
CA ASN A 670 -3.74 -15.89 99.47
C ASN A 670 -2.49 -16.75 99.27
N LEU A 671 -1.81 -17.18 100.35
CA LEU A 671 -0.75 -18.20 100.26
C LEU A 671 -1.33 -19.62 100.13
N GLU A 672 -2.53 -19.89 100.63
CA GLU A 672 -3.18 -21.23 100.55
C GLU A 672 -3.77 -21.53 99.16
N ARG A 673 -4.39 -20.55 98.46
CA ARG A 673 -4.99 -20.78 97.12
C ARG A 673 -4.00 -20.89 95.97
N MET A 674 -2.82 -20.29 96.11
CA MET A 674 -1.80 -20.29 95.06
C MET A 674 -1.06 -21.64 94.98
N VAL A 675 -1.15 -22.47 96.03
CA VAL A 675 -0.67 -23.86 96.05
C VAL A 675 -1.65 -24.80 95.34
N GLU A 676 -2.97 -24.63 95.52
CA GLU A 676 -4.00 -25.48 94.86
C GLU A 676 -4.09 -25.32 93.33
N ASP A 677 -3.76 -24.15 92.78
CA ASP A 677 -3.81 -23.92 91.31
C ASP A 677 -2.55 -24.43 90.59
N LYS A 678 -1.39 -24.51 91.27
CA LYS A 678 -0.18 -25.11 90.69
C LYS A 678 -0.24 -26.65 90.63
N ASP A 679 -1.01 -27.30 91.52
CA ASP A 679 -1.28 -28.74 91.45
C ASP A 679 -2.22 -29.11 90.28
N ARG A 680 -3.10 -28.20 89.84
CA ARG A 680 -3.98 -28.39 88.66
C ARG A 680 -3.23 -28.25 87.32
N HIS A 681 -2.10 -27.54 87.28
CA HIS A 681 -1.31 -27.35 86.05
C HIS A 681 -0.35 -28.51 85.76
N ILE A 682 0.10 -29.25 86.77
CA ILE A 682 0.99 -30.41 86.59
C ILE A 682 0.22 -31.59 85.95
N GLY A 683 -1.05 -31.82 86.32
CA GLY A 683 -1.88 -32.87 85.71
C GLY A 683 -2.24 -32.65 84.23
N ASN A 684 -2.31 -31.40 83.75
CA ASN A 684 -2.56 -31.10 82.34
C ASN A 684 -1.33 -31.24 81.45
N LEU A 685 -0.12 -31.14 82.01
CA LEU A 685 1.12 -31.34 81.25
C LEU A 685 1.42 -32.82 81.01
N GLU A 686 1.01 -33.73 81.91
CA GLU A 686 1.17 -35.19 81.73
C GLU A 686 0.26 -35.78 80.64
N TYR A 687 -0.90 -35.17 80.34
CA TYR A 687 -1.79 -35.60 79.24
C TYR A 687 -1.29 -35.13 77.86
N ILE A 688 -0.60 -33.99 77.77
CA ILE A 688 -0.11 -33.41 76.50
C ILE A 688 1.11 -34.15 75.94
N PHE A 689 1.93 -34.78 76.78
CA PHE A 689 3.08 -35.56 76.31
C PHE A 689 2.68 -36.87 75.61
N GLY A 690 1.53 -37.48 75.95
CA GLY A 690 1.03 -38.69 75.28
C GLY A 690 0.43 -38.45 73.88
N GLU A 691 -0.07 -37.24 73.59
CA GLU A 691 -0.56 -36.89 72.24
C GLU A 691 0.59 -36.57 71.27
N LYS A 692 1.74 -36.09 71.76
CA LYS A 692 2.89 -35.74 70.92
C LYS A 692 3.64 -36.95 70.36
N ASP A 693 3.65 -38.09 71.05
CA ASP A 693 4.28 -39.32 70.56
C ASP A 693 3.53 -39.94 69.35
N ASN A 694 2.20 -39.80 69.29
CA ASN A 694 1.40 -40.24 68.14
C ASN A 694 1.47 -39.26 66.94
N HIS A 695 1.78 -37.99 67.20
CA HIS A 695 1.95 -37.01 66.14
C HIS A 695 3.26 -37.21 65.36
N ILE A 696 4.32 -37.67 66.04
CA ILE A 696 5.61 -37.96 65.44
C ILE A 696 5.50 -39.14 64.44
N SER A 697 4.81 -40.24 64.81
CA SER A 697 4.60 -41.39 63.90
C SER A 697 3.76 -41.07 62.65
N ASN A 698 2.90 -40.06 62.68
CA ASN A 698 2.11 -39.64 61.51
C ASN A 698 2.84 -38.62 60.64
N LEU A 699 3.73 -37.81 61.22
CA LEU A 699 4.61 -36.91 60.46
C LEU A 699 5.63 -37.70 59.62
N GLU A 700 6.20 -38.77 60.16
CA GLU A 700 7.13 -39.66 59.42
C GLU A 700 6.48 -40.31 58.19
N ARG A 701 5.20 -40.70 58.27
CA ARG A 701 4.46 -41.31 57.15
C ARG A 701 3.99 -40.29 56.10
N MET A 702 3.86 -39.02 56.47
CA MET A 702 3.46 -37.93 55.58
C MET A 702 4.66 -37.35 54.81
N VAL A 703 5.87 -37.49 55.35
CA VAL A 703 7.13 -37.19 54.65
C VAL A 703 7.34 -38.17 53.47
N GLU A 704 7.08 -39.47 53.64
CA GLU A 704 7.14 -40.47 52.55
C GLU A 704 6.15 -40.23 51.39
N ASP A 705 5.01 -39.57 51.64
CA ASP A 705 4.03 -39.20 50.62
C ASP A 705 4.38 -37.86 49.94
N LYS A 706 5.01 -36.93 50.68
CA LYS A 706 5.53 -35.65 50.13
C LYS A 706 6.71 -35.89 49.19
N ASP A 707 7.57 -36.87 49.48
CA ASP A 707 8.68 -37.27 48.60
C ASP A 707 8.19 -37.82 47.24
N ARG A 708 7.02 -38.49 47.21
CA ARG A 708 6.36 -38.91 45.96
C ARG A 708 5.75 -37.76 45.17
N HIS A 709 5.34 -36.68 45.82
CA HIS A 709 4.85 -35.46 45.15
C HIS A 709 5.98 -34.59 44.59
N ILE A 710 7.14 -34.57 45.24
CA ILE A 710 8.34 -33.89 44.72
C ILE A 710 8.77 -34.50 43.38
N GLY A 711 8.74 -35.84 43.25
CA GLY A 711 9.07 -36.50 41.97
C GLY A 711 8.11 -36.16 40.80
N ASN A 712 6.84 -35.83 41.07
CA ASN A 712 5.90 -35.38 40.03
C ASN A 712 6.09 -33.90 39.66
N LEU A 713 6.54 -33.05 40.59
CA LEU A 713 6.90 -31.67 40.30
C LEU A 713 8.19 -31.59 39.48
N GLU A 714 9.18 -32.46 39.76
CA GLU A 714 10.42 -32.56 38.96
C GLU A 714 10.15 -32.91 37.48
N TYR A 715 9.13 -33.72 37.18
CA TYR A 715 8.71 -34.01 35.81
C TYR A 715 8.11 -32.79 35.08
N ILE A 716 7.35 -31.94 35.78
CA ILE A 716 6.74 -30.72 35.21
C ILE A 716 7.77 -29.60 35.05
N PHE A 717 8.76 -29.50 35.96
CA PHE A 717 9.89 -28.58 35.79
C PHE A 717 10.74 -28.94 34.57
N GLY A 718 10.91 -30.23 34.26
CA GLY A 718 11.60 -30.67 33.03
C GLY A 718 10.92 -30.22 31.72
N GLU A 719 9.59 -30.08 31.67
CA GLU A 719 8.90 -29.50 30.50
C GLU A 719 9.08 -27.98 30.40
N LYS A 720 9.14 -27.28 31.55
CA LYS A 720 9.40 -25.84 31.58
C LYS A 720 10.86 -25.50 31.23
N ASP A 721 11.81 -26.34 31.62
CA ASP A 721 13.22 -26.19 31.25
C ASP A 721 13.43 -26.34 29.74
N ASN A 722 12.69 -27.23 29.07
CA ASN A 722 12.71 -27.33 27.60
C ASN A 722 12.14 -26.07 26.90
N HIS A 723 11.17 -25.40 27.52
CA HIS A 723 10.65 -24.13 27.02
C HIS A 723 11.63 -22.98 27.21
N ILE A 724 12.32 -22.94 28.35
CA ILE A 724 13.39 -21.99 28.64
C ILE A 724 14.56 -22.20 27.65
N SER A 725 15.00 -23.43 27.41
CA SER A 725 16.05 -23.73 26.42
C SER A 725 15.69 -23.35 24.98
N ASN A 726 14.40 -23.35 24.61
CA ASN A 726 13.98 -22.87 23.28
C ASN A 726 13.93 -21.34 23.20
N LEU A 727 13.56 -20.66 24.29
CA LEU A 727 13.62 -19.20 24.38
C LEU A 727 15.08 -18.71 24.41
N GLU A 728 15.96 -19.38 25.13
CA GLU A 728 17.40 -19.11 25.15
C GLU A 728 18.02 -19.28 23.75
N ARG A 729 17.64 -20.32 22.99
CA ARG A 729 18.09 -20.49 21.59
C ARG A 729 17.60 -19.37 20.67
N MET A 730 16.40 -18.85 20.91
CA MET A 730 15.85 -17.71 20.17
C MET A 730 16.58 -16.41 20.53
N VAL A 731 16.94 -16.22 21.80
CA VAL A 731 17.75 -15.08 22.26
C VAL A 731 19.16 -15.18 21.67
N GLU A 732 19.80 -16.34 21.67
CA GLU A 732 21.11 -16.53 21.01
C GLU A 732 21.08 -16.27 19.48
N ASP A 733 19.99 -16.61 18.79
CA ASP A 733 19.81 -16.27 17.37
C ASP A 733 19.63 -14.75 17.18
N LYS A 734 18.93 -14.08 18.10
CA LYS A 734 18.76 -12.63 18.08
C LYS A 734 20.05 -11.89 18.44
N ASP A 735 20.83 -12.39 19.38
CA ASP A 735 22.14 -11.85 19.74
C ASP A 735 23.15 -12.03 18.59
N ARG A 736 23.10 -13.15 17.85
CA ARG A 736 23.88 -13.32 16.61
C ARG A 736 23.46 -12.35 15.50
N HIS A 737 22.18 -12.01 15.40
CA HIS A 737 21.71 -10.98 14.48
C HIS A 737 22.14 -9.57 14.89
N ILE A 738 22.14 -9.27 16.20
CA ILE A 738 22.65 -8.01 16.74
C ILE A 738 24.17 -7.91 16.48
N GLY A 739 24.94 -8.96 16.75
CA GLY A 739 26.38 -8.97 16.47
C GLY A 739 26.73 -8.80 14.98
N ASN A 740 25.93 -9.37 14.07
CA ASN A 740 26.10 -9.14 12.63
C ASN A 740 25.75 -7.70 12.23
N LEU A 741 24.74 -7.09 12.86
CA LEU A 741 24.39 -5.69 12.63
C LEU A 741 25.50 -4.78 13.18
N GLU A 742 26.04 -5.05 14.36
CA GLU A 742 27.16 -4.33 14.96
C GLU A 742 28.44 -4.42 14.10
N TYR A 743 28.72 -5.59 13.50
CA TYR A 743 29.81 -5.74 12.54
C TYR A 743 29.61 -4.86 11.28
N ILE A 744 28.39 -4.82 10.73
CA ILE A 744 28.05 -3.99 9.57
C ILE A 744 28.09 -2.49 9.92
N PHE A 745 27.62 -2.11 11.12
CA PHE A 745 27.75 -0.74 11.61
C PHE A 745 29.23 -0.36 11.80
N GLY A 746 30.07 -1.26 12.30
CA GLY A 746 31.53 -1.04 12.37
C GLY A 746 32.19 -0.86 11.00
N GLU A 747 31.78 -1.59 9.96
CA GLU A 747 32.25 -1.34 8.59
C GLU A 747 31.75 0.00 8.03
N LYS A 748 30.51 0.39 8.39
CA LYS A 748 29.95 1.69 8.02
C LYS A 748 30.65 2.85 8.72
N ASP A 749 30.98 2.71 10.00
CA ASP A 749 31.73 3.70 10.77
C ASP A 749 33.16 3.87 10.22
N ASN A 750 33.82 2.77 9.82
CA ASN A 750 35.09 2.85 9.12
C ASN A 750 34.97 3.55 7.75
N HIS A 751 33.85 3.37 7.05
CA HIS A 751 33.58 4.09 5.81
C HIS A 751 33.32 5.58 6.06
N ILE A 752 32.60 5.92 7.12
CA ILE A 752 32.36 7.30 7.56
C ILE A 752 33.70 7.95 7.92
N SER A 753 34.56 7.32 8.73
CA SER A 753 35.89 7.85 9.05
C SER A 753 36.80 8.04 7.83
N ASN A 754 36.66 7.20 6.79
CA ASN A 754 37.40 7.40 5.53
C ASN A 754 36.83 8.55 4.69
N LEU A 755 35.50 8.75 4.71
CA LEU A 755 34.85 9.87 4.06
C LEU A 755 35.17 11.19 4.78
N GLU A 756 35.18 11.21 6.11
CA GLU A 756 35.60 12.34 6.93
C GLU A 756 37.04 12.74 6.63
N ARG A 757 37.96 11.77 6.52
CA ARG A 757 39.36 12.05 6.09
C ARG A 757 39.45 12.63 4.68
N MET A 758 38.60 12.19 3.77
CA MET A 758 38.51 12.76 2.42
C MET A 758 37.94 14.19 2.44
N VAL A 759 36.95 14.46 3.29
CA VAL A 759 36.39 15.81 3.48
C VAL A 759 37.45 16.74 4.05
N GLU A 760 38.21 16.33 5.07
CA GLU A 760 39.34 17.11 5.61
C GLU A 760 40.43 17.41 4.56
N ASP A 761 40.73 16.46 3.68
CA ASP A 761 41.67 16.66 2.55
C ASP A 761 41.11 17.68 1.55
N LYS A 762 39.80 17.64 1.29
CA LYS A 762 39.11 18.59 0.39
C LYS A 762 38.98 19.97 1.02
N ASP A 763 38.73 20.08 2.31
CA ASP A 763 38.71 21.34 3.05
C ASP A 763 40.09 22.00 3.08
N ARG A 764 41.17 21.21 3.22
CA ARG A 764 42.54 21.71 3.05
C ARG A 764 42.81 22.22 1.63
N HIS A 765 42.24 21.57 0.61
CA HIS A 765 42.33 22.07 -0.77
C HIS A 765 41.52 23.35 -1.00
N ILE A 766 40.35 23.47 -0.39
CA ILE A 766 39.51 24.67 -0.44
C ILE A 766 40.25 25.82 0.25
N GLY A 767 40.82 25.62 1.45
CA GLY A 767 41.61 26.65 2.13
C GLY A 767 42.84 27.11 1.33
N ASN A 768 43.51 26.22 0.60
CA ASN A 768 44.59 26.61 -0.31
C ASN A 768 44.10 27.43 -1.51
N LEU A 769 42.91 27.12 -2.04
CA LEU A 769 42.29 27.89 -3.11
C LEU A 769 41.84 29.26 -2.60
N GLU A 770 41.24 29.34 -1.42
CA GLU A 770 40.85 30.59 -0.77
C GLU A 770 42.06 31.50 -0.51
N TYR A 771 43.20 30.94 -0.09
CA TYR A 771 44.44 31.71 0.04
C TYR A 771 44.91 32.30 -1.30
N ILE A 772 44.84 31.52 -2.39
CA ILE A 772 45.20 31.99 -3.75
C ILE A 772 44.20 33.04 -4.25
N PHE A 773 42.90 32.87 -3.99
CA PHE A 773 41.89 33.86 -4.32
C PHE A 773 42.11 35.15 -3.54
N GLY A 774 42.43 35.08 -2.24
CA GLY A 774 42.80 36.25 -1.45
C GLY A 774 44.03 36.99 -1.99
N GLU A 775 45.06 36.29 -2.51
CA GLU A 775 46.18 36.95 -3.20
C GLU A 775 45.73 37.64 -4.51
N LYS A 776 44.79 37.04 -5.25
CA LYS A 776 44.24 37.61 -6.48
C LYS A 776 43.36 38.82 -6.20
N ASP A 777 42.55 38.80 -5.14
CA ASP A 777 41.73 39.95 -4.72
C ASP A 777 42.60 41.12 -4.30
N ASN A 778 43.68 40.87 -3.55
CA ASN A 778 44.67 41.90 -3.24
C ASN A 778 45.36 42.47 -4.50
N HIS A 779 45.51 41.67 -5.56
CA HIS A 779 46.03 42.15 -6.84
C HIS A 779 45.00 43.00 -7.58
N ILE A 780 43.73 42.61 -7.53
CA ILE A 780 42.60 43.35 -8.10
C ILE A 780 42.47 44.72 -7.41
N SER A 781 42.47 44.78 -6.07
CA SER A 781 42.42 46.07 -5.36
C SER A 781 43.60 47.00 -5.68
N ARG A 782 44.79 46.44 -5.96
CA ARG A 782 45.94 47.23 -6.44
C ARG A 782 45.77 47.75 -7.87
N LEU A 783 45.05 47.02 -8.71
CA LEU A 783 44.72 47.46 -10.06
C LEU A 783 43.60 48.51 -10.03
N GLU A 784 42.60 48.34 -9.18
CA GLU A 784 41.52 49.31 -8.97
C GLU A 784 42.06 50.66 -8.48
N HIS A 785 42.97 50.68 -7.51
CA HIS A 785 43.61 51.93 -7.08
C HIS A 785 44.41 52.60 -8.21
N LYS A 786 45.01 51.83 -9.14
CA LYS A 786 45.70 52.39 -10.32
C LYS A 786 44.71 52.93 -11.36
N VAL A 787 43.52 52.36 -11.45
CA VAL A 787 42.44 52.86 -12.31
C VAL A 787 41.89 54.15 -11.72
N GLU A 788 41.59 54.21 -10.42
CA GLU A 788 41.18 55.46 -9.75
C GLU A 788 42.22 56.59 -9.87
N ASP A 789 43.51 56.27 -9.78
CA ASP A 789 44.58 57.26 -10.02
C ASP A 789 44.58 57.80 -11.45
N LYS A 790 44.26 56.95 -12.44
CA LYS A 790 44.16 57.37 -13.83
C LYS A 790 42.87 58.13 -14.10
N ASP A 791 41.77 57.76 -13.48
CA ASP A 791 40.48 58.44 -13.61
C ASP A 791 40.57 59.86 -13.04
N ARG A 792 41.20 60.04 -11.87
CA ARG A 792 41.54 61.38 -11.34
C ARG A 792 42.44 62.19 -12.28
N HIS A 793 43.29 61.53 -13.05
CA HIS A 793 44.14 62.19 -14.04
C HIS A 793 43.36 62.61 -15.29
N ILE A 794 42.38 61.82 -15.69
CA ILE A 794 41.44 62.14 -16.77
C ILE A 794 40.55 63.31 -16.35
N GLU A 795 40.01 63.29 -15.13
CA GLU A 795 39.16 64.36 -14.59
C GLU A 795 39.91 65.71 -14.57
N ASN A 796 41.19 65.71 -14.17
CA ASN A 796 42.03 66.90 -14.22
C ASN A 796 42.30 67.38 -15.66
N LEU A 797 42.45 66.48 -16.62
CA LEU A 797 42.59 66.82 -18.03
C LEU A 797 41.28 67.39 -18.59
N GLU A 798 40.14 66.84 -18.22
CA GLU A 798 38.81 67.33 -18.59
C GLU A 798 38.56 68.73 -18.04
N TYR A 799 38.94 69.01 -16.78
CA TYR A 799 38.88 70.35 -16.22
C TYR A 799 39.76 71.35 -17.00
N MET A 800 40.98 70.95 -17.37
CA MET A 800 41.85 71.77 -18.23
C MET A 800 41.26 71.99 -19.63
N PHE A 801 40.61 70.99 -20.21
CA PHE A 801 39.92 71.12 -21.51
C PHE A 801 38.73 72.08 -21.41
N ALA A 802 37.92 72.00 -20.36
CA ALA A 802 36.80 72.92 -20.12
C ALA A 802 37.28 74.38 -19.95
N GLU A 803 38.39 74.60 -19.25
CA GLU A 803 39.00 75.93 -19.15
C GLU A 803 39.48 76.45 -20.52
N LYS A 804 40.05 75.57 -21.35
CA LYS A 804 40.45 75.93 -22.73
C LYS A 804 39.26 76.17 -23.66
N GLU A 805 38.15 75.45 -23.51
CA GLU A 805 36.91 75.70 -24.26
C GLU A 805 36.28 77.05 -23.88
N SER A 806 36.29 77.43 -22.61
CA SER A 806 35.85 78.77 -22.19
C SER A 806 36.73 79.88 -22.78
N HIS A 807 38.04 79.66 -22.88
CA HIS A 807 38.94 80.58 -23.59
C HIS A 807 38.68 80.66 -25.09
N ILE A 808 38.34 79.54 -25.74
CA ILE A 808 37.94 79.50 -27.15
C ILE A 808 36.64 80.29 -27.35
N SER A 809 35.64 80.10 -26.50
CA SER A 809 34.37 80.84 -26.57
C SER A 809 34.56 82.36 -26.41
N ASN A 810 35.46 82.81 -25.52
CA ASN A 810 35.80 84.23 -25.39
C ASN A 810 36.53 84.80 -26.64
N LEU A 811 37.39 84.00 -27.29
CA LEU A 811 38.03 84.39 -28.54
C LEU A 811 37.03 84.42 -29.72
N GLU A 812 36.08 83.49 -29.77
CA GLU A 812 35.00 83.44 -30.76
C GLU A 812 34.07 84.66 -30.62
N HIS A 813 33.78 85.12 -29.40
CA HIS A 813 33.00 86.34 -29.19
C HIS A 813 33.75 87.62 -29.63
N MET A 814 35.08 87.66 -29.49
CA MET A 814 35.91 88.76 -30.02
C MET A 814 35.98 88.76 -31.55
N VAL A 815 35.95 87.58 -32.18
CA VAL A 815 35.89 87.43 -33.65
C VAL A 815 34.50 87.86 -34.17
N ALA A 816 33.41 87.48 -33.50
CA ALA A 816 32.05 87.88 -33.85
C ALA A 816 31.78 89.40 -33.74
N ASP A 817 32.49 90.14 -32.88
CA ASP A 817 32.46 91.61 -32.83
C ASP A 817 33.26 92.25 -33.98
N LYS A 818 34.31 91.58 -34.48
CA LYS A 818 35.09 92.03 -35.65
C LYS A 818 34.39 91.71 -36.97
N ASP A 819 33.64 90.61 -37.05
CA ASP A 819 32.87 90.22 -38.23
C ASP A 819 31.64 91.13 -38.47
N ARG A 820 30.99 91.61 -37.40
CA ARG A 820 29.94 92.65 -37.49
C ARG A 820 30.44 94.00 -38.02
N HIS A 821 31.75 94.27 -37.91
CA HIS A 821 32.39 95.43 -38.55
C HIS A 821 32.68 95.22 -40.04
N VAL A 822 32.78 93.97 -40.49
CA VAL A 822 32.99 93.55 -41.89
C VAL A 822 31.65 93.41 -42.62
N GLU A 823 30.58 92.94 -41.97
CA GLU A 823 29.22 92.87 -42.54
C GLU A 823 28.65 94.26 -42.95
N ASN A 824 29.01 95.33 -42.22
CA ASN A 824 28.66 96.70 -42.62
C ASN A 824 29.38 97.17 -43.91
N LEU A 825 30.47 96.51 -44.30
CA LEU A 825 31.18 96.76 -45.55
C LEU A 825 30.66 95.87 -46.71
N GLU A 826 29.97 94.76 -46.42
CA GLU A 826 29.54 93.75 -47.40
C GLU A 826 28.07 93.88 -47.87
N HIS A 827 27.28 94.77 -47.26
CA HIS A 827 25.97 95.26 -47.78
C HIS A 827 26.06 95.87 -49.20
N ILE A 828 27.26 95.96 -49.78
CA ILE A 828 27.55 96.46 -51.13
C ILE A 828 27.41 95.37 -52.21
N PHE A 829 27.39 94.06 -51.90
CA PHE A 829 27.47 93.00 -52.92
C PHE A 829 26.35 91.95 -52.88
N ALA A 830 25.10 92.40 -52.74
CA ALA A 830 23.90 91.57 -52.82
C ALA A 830 23.64 90.97 -54.23
N GLY A 831 23.47 89.65 -54.34
CA GLY A 831 22.80 89.07 -55.53
C GLY A 831 23.00 87.61 -55.92
N GLN A 832 22.96 86.60 -55.02
CA GLN A 832 22.93 85.17 -55.46
C GLN A 832 22.09 84.26 -54.54
N ALA A 833 20.75 84.33 -54.62
CA ALA A 833 19.79 83.68 -53.71
C ALA A 833 19.12 82.37 -54.21
N SER A 834 19.69 81.63 -55.17
CA SER A 834 19.03 80.45 -55.77
C SER A 834 19.50 79.08 -55.28
N HIS A 835 20.51 79.01 -54.40
CA HIS A 835 21.05 77.74 -53.89
C HIS A 835 20.50 77.30 -52.51
N ILE A 836 19.79 78.19 -51.82
CA ILE A 836 19.30 77.97 -50.44
C ILE A 836 18.06 77.06 -50.40
N SER A 837 17.20 77.10 -51.42
CA SER A 837 15.92 76.38 -51.40
C SER A 837 16.06 74.84 -51.49
N SER A 838 17.17 74.32 -52.04
CA SER A 838 17.37 72.87 -52.17
C SER A 838 17.91 72.20 -50.91
N LEU A 839 18.53 72.95 -50.00
CA LEU A 839 19.07 72.42 -48.74
C LEU A 839 18.02 72.37 -47.61
N GLU A 840 16.98 73.21 -47.68
CA GLU A 840 15.91 73.25 -46.67
C GLU A 840 15.06 71.95 -46.62
N HIS A 841 14.89 71.25 -47.75
CA HIS A 841 14.06 70.06 -47.82
C HIS A 841 14.70 68.80 -47.18
N ILE A 842 16.04 68.73 -47.16
CA ILE A 842 16.79 67.60 -46.57
C ILE A 842 16.86 67.71 -45.04
N VAL A 843 16.86 68.93 -44.50
CA VAL A 843 16.91 69.19 -43.05
C VAL A 843 15.59 68.81 -42.37
N VAL A 844 14.44 68.99 -43.04
CA VAL A 844 13.12 68.62 -42.50
C VAL A 844 12.96 67.10 -42.34
N ASP A 845 13.44 66.30 -43.29
CA ASP A 845 13.35 64.83 -43.22
C ASP A 845 14.29 64.24 -42.16
N LYS A 846 15.44 64.87 -41.91
CA LYS A 846 16.34 64.46 -40.82
C LYS A 846 15.80 64.85 -39.44
N GLY A 847 15.03 65.93 -39.31
CA GLY A 847 14.37 66.32 -38.06
C GLY A 847 13.35 65.28 -37.55
N ARG A 848 12.52 64.73 -38.44
CA ARG A 848 11.52 63.70 -38.08
C ARG A 848 12.13 62.37 -37.62
N HIS A 849 13.34 62.06 -38.09
CA HIS A 849 14.06 60.85 -37.69
C HIS A 849 14.64 60.97 -36.27
N ILE A 850 14.99 62.18 -35.85
CA ILE A 850 15.53 62.45 -34.51
C ILE A 850 14.40 62.38 -33.47
N GLU A 851 13.23 62.97 -33.74
CA GLU A 851 12.06 62.88 -32.84
C GLU A 851 11.60 61.43 -32.58
N ASN A 852 11.64 60.56 -33.60
CA ASN A 852 11.29 59.14 -33.44
C ASN A 852 12.28 58.37 -32.57
N LEU A 853 13.58 58.68 -32.66
CA LEU A 853 14.60 58.07 -31.81
C LEU A 853 14.50 58.56 -30.36
N GLU A 854 14.19 59.84 -30.15
CA GLU A 854 13.96 60.41 -28.82
C GLU A 854 12.76 59.78 -28.11
N CYS A 855 11.65 59.51 -28.82
CA CYS A 855 10.52 58.76 -28.27
C CYS A 855 10.87 57.32 -27.87
N MET A 856 11.67 56.61 -28.67
CA MET A 856 12.11 55.25 -28.34
C MET A 856 13.05 55.22 -27.13
N PHE A 857 13.93 56.21 -26.99
CA PHE A 857 14.79 56.35 -25.81
C PHE A 857 13.98 56.65 -24.54
N ALA A 858 12.94 57.48 -24.63
CA ALA A 858 12.05 57.76 -23.50
C ALA A 858 11.27 56.53 -23.03
N GLU A 859 10.80 55.67 -23.95
CA GLU A 859 10.17 54.39 -23.59
C GLU A 859 11.14 53.41 -22.93
N LYS A 860 12.38 53.35 -23.42
CA LYS A 860 13.41 52.48 -22.82
C LYS A 860 13.84 52.96 -21.43
N ASN A 861 13.93 54.27 -21.21
CA ASN A 861 14.22 54.84 -19.89
C ASN A 861 13.09 54.53 -18.88
N ARG A 862 11.81 54.63 -19.29
CA ARG A 862 10.70 54.17 -18.43
C ARG A 862 10.76 52.68 -18.09
N HIS A 863 11.28 51.86 -19.00
CA HIS A 863 11.43 50.44 -18.72
C HIS A 863 12.56 50.16 -17.72
N ILE A 864 13.65 50.93 -17.79
CA ILE A 864 14.74 50.90 -16.82
C ILE A 864 14.23 51.36 -15.44
N GLU A 865 13.51 52.48 -15.36
CA GLU A 865 12.90 52.95 -14.10
C GLU A 865 11.94 51.92 -13.48
N ASN A 866 11.17 51.20 -14.30
CA ASN A 866 10.30 50.13 -13.80
C ASN A 866 11.08 48.91 -13.29
N LEU A 867 12.21 48.56 -13.91
CA LEU A 867 13.09 47.49 -13.45
C LEU A 867 13.83 47.89 -12.16
N GLU A 868 14.23 49.15 -12.03
CA GLU A 868 14.82 49.69 -10.81
C GLU A 868 13.82 49.67 -9.64
N CYS A 869 12.56 50.05 -9.87
CA CYS A 869 11.49 49.88 -8.87
C CYS A 869 11.26 48.42 -8.48
N LEU A 870 11.30 47.49 -9.44
CA LEU A 870 11.14 46.06 -9.15
C LEU A 870 12.33 45.50 -8.36
N CYS A 871 13.55 45.94 -8.66
CA CYS A 871 14.74 45.59 -7.87
C CYS A 871 14.62 46.16 -6.45
N ALA A 872 14.20 47.41 -6.28
CA ALA A 872 13.97 48.00 -4.96
C ALA A 872 12.87 47.28 -4.15
N ASP A 873 11.83 46.76 -4.81
CA ASP A 873 10.82 45.89 -4.17
C ASP A 873 11.43 44.54 -3.74
N LYS A 874 12.33 43.98 -4.55
CA LYS A 874 13.02 42.73 -4.23
C LYS A 874 14.04 42.91 -3.11
N ASP A 875 14.75 44.04 -3.07
CA ASP A 875 15.66 44.38 -1.98
C ASP A 875 14.91 44.55 -0.66
N ARG A 876 13.73 45.19 -0.67
CA ARG A 876 12.86 45.25 0.51
C ARG A 876 12.36 43.88 0.96
N HIS A 877 12.04 42.99 0.02
CA HIS A 877 11.70 41.60 0.36
C HIS A 877 12.88 40.82 0.94
N ILE A 878 14.10 41.10 0.51
CA ILE A 878 15.33 40.52 1.09
C ILE A 878 15.52 41.07 2.51
N GLU A 879 15.36 42.37 2.73
CA GLU A 879 15.41 42.97 4.08
C GLU A 879 14.33 42.39 5.02
N ASP A 880 13.11 42.18 4.53
CA ASP A 880 12.03 41.54 5.30
C ASP A 880 12.37 40.08 5.64
N LEU A 881 12.99 39.33 4.71
CA LEU A 881 13.45 37.97 4.95
C LEU A 881 14.61 37.95 5.95
N GLU A 882 15.57 38.85 5.84
CA GLU A 882 16.68 39.00 6.79
C GLU A 882 16.18 39.34 8.20
N TYR A 883 15.18 40.23 8.32
CA TYR A 883 14.54 40.52 9.60
C TYR A 883 13.82 39.28 10.17
N MET A 884 13.13 38.52 9.33
CA MET A 884 12.44 37.29 9.72
C MET A 884 13.43 36.19 10.15
N PHE A 885 14.57 36.06 9.47
CA PHE A 885 15.66 35.18 9.88
C PHE A 885 16.25 35.61 11.23
N ALA A 886 16.49 36.91 11.45
CA ALA A 886 16.96 37.42 12.73
C ALA A 886 15.94 37.24 13.89
N GLU A 887 14.64 37.15 13.60
CA GLU A 887 13.60 36.78 14.56
C GLU A 887 13.59 35.27 14.83
N LYS A 888 13.83 34.45 13.79
CA LYS A 888 13.96 33.00 13.92
C LYS A 888 15.22 32.59 14.68
N ASP A 889 16.34 33.28 14.48
CA ASP A 889 17.58 33.07 15.22
C ASP A 889 17.39 33.38 16.72
N ARG A 890 16.67 34.47 17.05
CA ARG A 890 16.28 34.76 18.43
C ARG A 890 15.34 33.71 19.02
N HIS A 891 14.48 33.11 18.20
CA HIS A 891 13.64 31.98 18.61
C HIS A 891 14.46 30.71 18.85
N ILE A 892 15.51 30.48 18.05
CA ILE A 892 16.45 29.38 18.23
C ILE A 892 17.26 29.59 19.52
N GLU A 893 17.79 30.78 19.77
CA GLU A 893 18.46 31.10 21.05
C GLU A 893 17.54 30.90 22.26
N ASN A 894 16.26 31.31 22.17
CA ASN A 894 15.28 31.06 23.24
C ASN A 894 14.97 29.58 23.42
N LEU A 895 14.91 28.80 22.33
CA LEU A 895 14.74 27.36 22.39
C LEU A 895 15.97 26.69 23.01
N GLU A 896 17.18 27.12 22.66
CA GLU A 896 18.42 26.63 23.27
C GLU A 896 18.45 26.92 24.78
N TYR A 897 18.03 28.11 25.21
CA TYR A 897 17.92 28.44 26.63
C TYR A 897 16.85 27.57 27.34
N MET A 898 15.70 27.34 26.69
CA MET A 898 14.67 26.42 27.20
C MET A 898 15.16 24.97 27.26
N PHE A 899 15.97 24.52 26.31
CA PHE A 899 16.59 23.19 26.34
C PHE A 899 17.54 23.05 27.52
N VAL A 900 18.38 24.06 27.80
CA VAL A 900 19.24 24.05 29.00
C VAL A 900 18.42 24.00 30.29
N GLU A 901 17.27 24.68 30.35
CA GLU A 901 16.38 24.62 31.51
C GLU A 901 15.66 23.25 31.61
N LYS A 902 15.30 22.65 30.48
CA LYS A 902 14.72 21.29 30.42
C LYS A 902 15.74 20.22 30.78
N ASP A 903 17.00 20.36 30.38
CA ASP A 903 18.09 19.46 30.77
C ASP A 903 18.33 19.51 32.29
N ARG A 904 18.26 20.69 32.91
CA ARG A 904 18.28 20.80 34.38
C ARG A 904 17.06 20.16 35.04
N HIS A 905 15.90 20.23 34.41
CA HIS A 905 14.72 19.51 34.89
C HIS A 905 14.87 17.99 34.74
N ILE A 906 15.52 17.52 33.67
CA ILE A 906 15.85 16.12 33.47
C ILE A 906 16.85 15.65 34.53
N GLU A 907 17.92 16.40 34.81
CA GLU A 907 18.85 16.10 35.91
C GLU A 907 18.15 16.03 37.27
N ASN A 908 17.23 16.96 37.55
CA ASN A 908 16.44 16.94 38.79
C ASN A 908 15.46 15.74 38.84
N LEU A 909 14.88 15.37 37.71
CA LEU A 909 14.04 14.18 37.60
C LEU A 909 14.87 12.91 37.79
N GLU A 910 16.07 12.82 37.22
CA GLU A 910 17.00 11.71 37.42
C GLU A 910 17.39 11.57 38.90
N TYR A 911 17.68 12.69 39.58
CA TYR A 911 17.93 12.67 41.02
C TYR A 911 16.69 12.21 41.82
N MET A 912 15.50 12.68 41.45
CA MET A 912 14.23 12.20 42.05
C MET A 912 13.97 10.73 41.75
N PHE A 913 14.33 10.22 40.57
CA PHE A 913 14.19 8.81 40.23
C PHE A 913 15.12 7.96 41.08
N VAL A 914 16.37 8.37 41.30
CA VAL A 914 17.28 7.68 42.23
C VAL A 914 16.73 7.65 43.67
N GLU A 915 16.07 8.73 44.10
CA GLU A 915 15.41 8.77 45.42
C GLU A 915 14.16 7.89 45.47
N LYS A 916 13.39 7.82 44.37
CA LYS A 916 12.23 6.92 44.24
C LYS A 916 12.64 5.46 44.14
N ASP A 917 13.75 5.14 43.49
CA ASP A 917 14.30 3.78 43.42
C ASP A 917 14.74 3.31 44.81
N ARG A 918 15.37 4.17 45.61
CA ARG A 918 15.60 3.86 47.05
C ARG A 918 14.31 3.66 47.83
N HIS A 919 13.27 4.41 47.52
CA HIS A 919 11.96 4.22 48.14
C HIS A 919 11.30 2.91 47.69
N ILE A 920 11.51 2.50 46.45
CA ILE A 920 11.06 1.22 45.90
C ILE A 920 11.83 0.09 46.57
N GLU A 921 13.16 0.15 46.69
CA GLU A 921 13.95 -0.84 47.43
C GLU A 921 13.49 -0.99 48.90
N ASN A 922 13.17 0.12 49.56
CA ASN A 922 12.61 0.09 50.91
C ASN A 922 11.19 -0.51 50.95
N LEU A 923 10.35 -0.20 49.96
CA LEU A 923 9.02 -0.80 49.83
C LEU A 923 9.11 -2.29 49.51
N GLU A 924 10.08 -2.73 48.70
CA GLU A 924 10.35 -4.13 48.40
C GLU A 924 10.81 -4.89 49.64
N CYS A 925 11.69 -4.30 50.47
CA CYS A 925 12.03 -4.86 51.78
C CYS A 925 10.80 -4.97 52.70
N MET A 926 9.95 -3.93 52.75
CA MET A 926 8.70 -3.98 53.52
C MET A 926 7.71 -5.00 52.96
N PHE A 927 7.64 -5.17 51.63
CA PHE A 927 6.82 -6.18 50.99
C PHE A 927 7.33 -7.58 51.30
N ALA A 928 8.65 -7.81 51.33
CA ALA A 928 9.23 -9.08 51.75
C ALA A 928 8.89 -9.42 53.22
N GLU A 929 8.91 -8.43 54.12
CA GLU A 929 8.46 -8.61 55.50
C GLU A 929 6.94 -8.92 55.56
N LYS A 930 6.13 -8.26 54.74
CA LYS A 930 4.69 -8.49 54.65
C LYS A 930 4.35 -9.83 54.01
N GLU A 931 5.11 -10.30 53.02
CA GLU A 931 4.99 -11.64 52.44
C GLU A 931 5.34 -12.72 53.47
N SER A 932 6.33 -12.48 54.34
CA SER A 932 6.59 -13.39 55.48
C SER A 932 5.40 -13.42 56.47
N HIS A 933 4.76 -12.27 56.70
CA HIS A 933 3.57 -12.17 57.54
C HIS A 933 2.34 -12.82 56.90
N ILE A 934 2.18 -12.68 55.58
CA ILE A 934 1.12 -13.33 54.81
C ILE A 934 1.35 -14.83 54.82
N SER A 935 2.58 -15.32 54.63
CA SER A 935 2.91 -16.74 54.75
C SER A 935 2.58 -17.31 56.15
N SER A 936 2.84 -16.51 57.20
CA SER A 936 2.45 -16.87 58.58
C SER A 936 0.92 -16.89 58.77
N LEU A 937 0.21 -15.92 58.20
CA LEU A 937 -1.26 -15.88 58.23
C LEU A 937 -1.88 -17.01 57.39
N GLU A 938 -1.29 -17.36 56.25
CA GLU A 938 -1.70 -18.49 55.41
C GLU A 938 -1.48 -19.81 56.15
N SER A 939 -0.39 -19.96 56.92
CA SER A 939 -0.21 -21.11 57.81
C SER A 939 -1.29 -21.19 58.89
N ILE A 940 -1.67 -20.05 59.47
CA ILE A 940 -2.75 -19.99 60.47
C ILE A 940 -4.12 -20.29 59.84
N VAL A 941 -4.38 -19.78 58.63
CA VAL A 941 -5.61 -20.05 57.88
C VAL A 941 -5.67 -21.53 57.49
N ALA A 942 -4.58 -22.13 57.03
CA ALA A 942 -4.51 -23.56 56.74
C ALA A 942 -4.75 -24.43 57.99
N ASP A 943 -4.28 -24.00 59.16
CA ASP A 943 -4.60 -24.66 60.43
C ASP A 943 -6.07 -24.49 60.85
N LYS A 944 -6.68 -23.34 60.55
CA LYS A 944 -8.11 -23.10 60.75
C LYS A 944 -8.97 -23.90 59.77
N ASP A 945 -8.55 -24.06 58.52
CA ASP A 945 -9.24 -24.88 57.53
C ASP A 945 -9.19 -26.37 57.91
N LYS A 946 -8.06 -26.86 58.41
CA LYS A 946 -7.97 -28.21 59.01
C LYS A 946 -8.82 -28.37 60.27
N TYR A 947 -9.07 -27.30 61.01
CA TYR A 947 -9.99 -27.31 62.15
C TYR A 947 -11.45 -27.30 61.70
N ILE A 948 -11.76 -26.60 60.62
CA ILE A 948 -13.08 -26.61 59.96
C ILE A 948 -13.36 -27.99 59.36
N GLU A 949 -12.43 -28.62 58.65
CA GLU A 949 -12.57 -29.99 58.17
C GLU A 949 -12.81 -31.00 59.32
N ARG A 950 -12.12 -30.83 60.47
CA ARG A 950 -12.39 -31.65 61.67
C ARG A 950 -13.78 -31.40 62.27
N LEU A 951 -14.30 -30.17 62.15
CA LEU A 951 -15.67 -29.86 62.55
C LEU A 951 -16.68 -30.46 61.56
N GLU A 952 -16.41 -30.38 60.26
CA GLU A 952 -17.23 -30.98 59.21
C GLU A 952 -17.26 -32.51 59.30
N HIS A 953 -16.12 -33.16 59.60
CA HIS A 953 -16.06 -34.58 59.86
C HIS A 953 -16.87 -34.96 61.12
N ARG A 954 -16.78 -34.20 62.22
CA ARG A 954 -17.63 -34.41 63.41
C ARG A 954 -19.11 -34.16 63.12
N PHE A 955 -19.44 -33.20 62.25
CA PHE A 955 -20.81 -32.98 61.78
C PHE A 955 -21.29 -34.14 60.90
N GLY A 956 -20.41 -34.72 60.07
CA GLY A 956 -20.66 -35.93 59.28
C GLY A 956 -20.87 -37.17 60.16
N GLU A 957 -20.07 -37.37 61.20
CA GLU A 957 -20.26 -38.43 62.19
C GLU A 957 -21.57 -38.25 62.95
N LYS A 958 -21.92 -37.03 63.35
CA LYS A 958 -23.23 -36.72 63.94
C LYS A 958 -24.37 -36.91 62.94
N GLY A 959 -24.18 -36.59 61.66
CA GLY A 959 -25.13 -36.86 60.58
C GLY A 959 -25.34 -38.35 60.35
N ASN A 960 -24.29 -39.16 60.43
CA ASN A 960 -24.36 -40.62 60.37
C ASN A 960 -24.99 -41.22 61.64
N ARG A 961 -24.76 -40.61 62.81
CA ARG A 961 -25.46 -40.94 64.06
C ARG A 961 -26.95 -40.61 63.97
N ILE A 962 -27.30 -39.48 63.36
CA ILE A 962 -28.69 -39.09 63.08
C ILE A 962 -29.31 -40.08 62.11
N LYS A 963 -28.67 -40.45 60.99
CA LYS A 963 -29.16 -41.50 60.09
C LYS A 963 -29.31 -42.86 60.77
N SER A 964 -28.38 -43.22 61.65
CA SER A 964 -28.46 -44.47 62.41
C SER A 964 -29.56 -44.44 63.48
N LEU A 965 -29.84 -43.26 64.06
CA LEU A 965 -30.97 -43.04 64.98
C LEU A 965 -32.30 -42.99 64.22
N GLU A 966 -32.37 -42.36 63.05
CA GLU A 966 -33.52 -42.39 62.14
C GLU A 966 -33.82 -43.82 61.70
N GLN A 967 -32.80 -44.61 61.36
CA GLN A 967 -32.96 -46.03 61.05
C GLN A 967 -33.42 -46.83 62.28
N MET A 968 -32.92 -46.52 63.48
CA MET A 968 -33.39 -47.11 64.73
C MET A 968 -34.83 -46.72 65.05
N VAL A 969 -35.24 -45.48 64.73
CA VAL A 969 -36.62 -45.00 64.86
C VAL A 969 -37.51 -45.73 63.86
N VAL A 970 -37.09 -45.91 62.60
CA VAL A 970 -37.79 -46.72 61.59
C VAL A 970 -37.92 -48.19 62.04
N ASP A 971 -36.88 -48.77 62.65
CA ASP A 971 -36.92 -50.14 63.15
C ASP A 971 -37.73 -50.27 64.44
N LYS A 972 -37.75 -49.24 65.29
CA LYS A 972 -38.65 -49.12 66.45
C LYS A 972 -40.09 -48.89 66.03
N ASP A 973 -40.35 -48.14 64.96
CA ASP A 973 -41.67 -47.93 64.37
C ASP A 973 -42.20 -49.24 63.77
N LYS A 974 -41.35 -50.07 63.14
CA LYS A 974 -41.71 -51.45 62.75
C LYS A 974 -41.98 -52.37 63.95
N TYR A 975 -41.28 -52.17 65.07
CA TYR A 975 -41.55 -52.90 66.32
C TYR A 975 -42.83 -52.40 67.01
N ILE A 976 -43.14 -51.12 66.90
CA ILE A 976 -44.39 -50.50 67.34
C ILE A 976 -45.54 -51.00 66.45
N GLU A 977 -45.38 -51.09 65.13
CA GLU A 977 -46.35 -51.68 64.20
C GLU A 977 -46.61 -53.16 64.52
N HIS A 978 -45.59 -53.90 64.97
CA HIS A 978 -45.73 -55.28 65.48
C HIS A 978 -46.45 -55.35 66.84
N LEU A 979 -46.20 -54.40 67.76
CA LEU A 979 -46.91 -54.27 69.05
C LEU A 979 -48.35 -53.73 68.90
N GLU A 980 -48.61 -52.87 67.91
CA GLU A 980 -49.93 -52.35 67.54
C GLU A 980 -50.79 -53.45 66.91
N ASN A 981 -50.20 -54.35 66.12
CA ASN A 981 -50.87 -55.56 65.64
C ASN A 981 -51.20 -56.57 66.76
N ILE A 982 -50.43 -56.62 67.85
CA ILE A 982 -50.74 -57.42 69.06
C ILE A 982 -51.77 -56.69 69.97
N SER A 983 -51.78 -55.36 69.98
CA SER A 983 -52.76 -54.49 70.65
C SER A 983 -54.14 -54.51 69.97
N LEU A 984 -54.18 -54.68 68.64
CA LEU A 984 -55.41 -54.82 67.84
C LEU A 984 -56.21 -56.10 68.15
N TYR A 985 -55.60 -57.11 68.79
CA TYR A 985 -56.32 -58.27 69.33
C TYR A 985 -56.82 -58.06 70.79
N LYS A 986 -56.33 -57.05 71.50
CA LYS A 986 -56.79 -56.65 72.85
C LYS A 986 -57.76 -55.47 72.88
N ASN A 987 -57.77 -54.60 71.85
CA ASN A 987 -58.61 -53.40 71.78
C ASN A 987 -59.97 -53.56 71.09
N ARG A 988 -60.41 -54.81 70.82
CA ARG A 988 -61.83 -55.11 70.53
C ARG A 988 -62.77 -54.90 71.73
N LYS A 989 -62.24 -54.67 72.94
CA LYS A 989 -63.03 -54.35 74.15
C LYS A 989 -63.10 -52.86 74.52
N ILE A 990 -62.33 -51.99 73.86
CA ILE A 990 -62.33 -50.52 74.13
C ILE A 990 -63.18 -49.73 73.13
N LEU A 991 -63.42 -50.29 71.92
CA LEU A 991 -64.34 -49.71 70.93
C LEU A 991 -65.83 -49.68 71.37
N PHE A 992 -66.17 -50.29 72.51
CA PHE A 992 -67.50 -50.21 73.13
C PHE A 992 -67.64 -48.99 74.08
N LEU A 993 -66.55 -48.29 74.43
CA LEU A 993 -66.55 -47.21 75.43
C LEU A 993 -66.32 -45.79 74.84
N GLU A 994 -65.79 -45.66 73.61
CA GLU A 994 -65.53 -44.34 72.98
C GLU A 994 -66.63 -43.80 72.05
N GLN A 995 -67.62 -44.62 71.67
CA GLN A 995 -68.80 -44.14 70.94
C GLN A 995 -69.70 -43.18 71.75
N ILE A 996 -69.48 -43.08 73.06
CA ILE A 996 -70.34 -42.31 73.96
C ILE A 996 -69.81 -40.89 74.21
N ILE A 997 -68.51 -40.62 74.02
CA ILE A 997 -67.91 -39.48 74.72
C ILE A 997 -67.68 -38.22 73.90
N ASN A 998 -67.48 -38.21 72.57
CA ASN A 998 -67.09 -36.94 71.93
C ASN A 998 -67.62 -36.66 70.52
N SER A 999 -68.88 -36.98 70.28
CA SER A 999 -69.74 -36.36 69.26
C SER A 999 -70.01 -34.85 69.49
N PHE A 1000 -69.10 -34.11 70.16
CA PHE A 1000 -69.43 -32.80 70.72
C PHE A 1000 -68.46 -31.64 70.48
N LYS A 1001 -67.32 -31.81 69.78
CA LYS A 1001 -66.40 -30.66 69.58
C LYS A 1001 -65.83 -30.51 68.16
N LYS A 1002 -66.67 -30.73 67.15
CA LYS A 1002 -66.46 -30.22 65.76
C LYS A 1002 -67.55 -29.19 65.45
N LYS A 1003 -67.29 -27.90 65.71
CA LYS A 1003 -68.01 -26.72 65.16
C LYS A 1003 -67.49 -25.47 65.89
N LYS A 1004 -66.42 -24.83 65.41
CA LYS A 1004 -66.25 -23.36 65.59
C LYS A 1004 -65.04 -22.69 64.93
N ILE A 1005 -64.07 -23.40 64.35
CA ILE A 1005 -62.81 -22.72 63.92
C ILE A 1005 -62.73 -22.47 62.40
N VAL A 1006 -63.65 -23.00 61.59
CA VAL A 1006 -63.60 -22.86 60.11
C VAL A 1006 -64.40 -21.65 59.56
N GLN A 1007 -65.15 -20.91 60.39
CA GLN A 1007 -65.90 -19.72 59.95
C GLN A 1007 -65.22 -18.38 60.27
N PHE A 1008 -64.10 -18.38 60.99
CA PHE A 1008 -63.43 -17.15 61.44
C PHE A 1008 -62.44 -16.58 60.41
N SER A 1009 -62.01 -17.42 59.46
CA SER A 1009 -61.06 -17.10 58.38
C SER A 1009 -61.65 -16.24 57.25
N LEU A 1010 -62.94 -15.89 57.29
CA LEU A 1010 -63.63 -15.08 56.26
C LEU A 1010 -64.10 -13.69 56.73
N TYR A 1011 -64.02 -13.36 58.03
CA TYR A 1011 -64.49 -12.07 58.56
C TYR A 1011 -63.38 -11.02 58.71
N ILE A 1012 -62.13 -11.43 58.94
CA ILE A 1012 -61.00 -10.52 59.16
C ILE A 1012 -60.45 -9.93 57.83
N ARG A 1013 -60.65 -10.62 56.71
CA ARG A 1013 -60.08 -10.29 55.39
C ARG A 1013 -60.61 -9.02 54.70
N LYS A 1014 -61.55 -8.26 55.29
CA LYS A 1014 -62.12 -7.05 54.66
C LYS A 1014 -62.02 -5.75 55.49
N LYS A 1015 -61.41 -5.76 56.68
CA LYS A 1015 -61.33 -4.56 57.56
C LYS A 1015 -59.91 -4.15 57.98
N ILE A 1016 -58.90 -4.94 57.66
CA ILE A 1016 -57.48 -4.66 57.89
C ILE A 1016 -56.90 -4.13 56.58
N ILE A 1017 -56.52 -2.85 56.54
CA ILE A 1017 -55.87 -2.05 55.46
C ILE A 1017 -56.72 -0.79 55.26
N ARG A 1018 -56.74 0.08 56.26
CA ARG A 1018 -57.16 1.47 56.04
C ARG A 1018 -56.35 2.53 56.78
N ASN A 1019 -55.58 2.18 57.83
CA ASN A 1019 -54.50 3.04 58.32
C ASN A 1019 -53.54 2.30 59.28
N PRO A 1020 -52.49 1.61 58.78
CA PRO A 1020 -51.55 0.86 59.63
C PRO A 1020 -50.79 1.75 60.63
N ILE A 1021 -50.53 3.02 60.27
CA ILE A 1021 -49.85 4.00 61.13
C ILE A 1021 -50.65 4.28 62.40
N LYS A 1022 -51.98 4.33 62.31
CA LYS A 1022 -52.86 4.58 63.47
C LYS A 1022 -52.95 3.37 64.42
N ILE A 1023 -52.67 2.16 63.94
CA ILE A 1023 -52.73 0.94 64.74
C ILE A 1023 -51.43 0.78 65.53
N CYS A 1024 -50.27 0.91 64.87
CA CYS A 1024 -48.98 0.86 65.57
C CYS A 1024 -48.82 2.02 66.56
N SER A 1025 -49.26 3.24 66.23
CA SER A 1025 -49.12 4.39 67.15
C SER A 1025 -49.96 4.29 68.42
N LYS A 1026 -50.96 3.40 68.45
CA LYS A 1026 -51.83 3.14 69.61
C LYS A 1026 -51.53 1.80 70.30
N SER A 1027 -50.58 1.02 69.77
CA SER A 1027 -50.18 -0.26 70.36
C SER A 1027 -49.36 -0.03 71.61
N THR A 1028 -49.63 -0.81 72.67
CA THR A 1028 -48.82 -0.79 73.89
C THR A 1028 -47.43 -1.42 73.70
N PHE A 1029 -47.18 -2.03 72.54
CA PHE A 1029 -45.91 -2.68 72.22
C PHE A 1029 -45.01 -1.81 71.34
N PHE A 1030 -45.51 -0.67 70.86
CA PHE A 1030 -44.68 0.31 70.15
C PHE A 1030 -44.25 1.43 71.11
N ASP A 1031 -42.96 1.45 71.48
CA ASP A 1031 -42.40 2.49 72.35
C ASP A 1031 -41.53 3.44 71.52
N LYS A 1032 -42.05 4.64 71.27
CA LYS A 1032 -41.41 5.65 70.42
C LYS A 1032 -40.06 6.13 70.98
N LYS A 1033 -39.90 6.22 72.30
CA LYS A 1033 -38.67 6.71 72.92
C LYS A 1033 -37.61 5.61 72.87
N TRP A 1034 -37.99 4.39 73.23
CA TRP A 1034 -37.11 3.24 73.13
C TRP A 1034 -36.66 2.99 71.69
N TYR A 1035 -37.58 3.06 70.71
CA TYR A 1035 -37.25 2.83 69.31
C TYR A 1035 -36.21 3.82 68.77
N LEU A 1036 -36.27 5.09 69.17
CA LEU A 1036 -35.28 6.09 68.78
C LEU A 1036 -33.97 6.00 69.56
N ASP A 1037 -33.99 5.54 70.81
CA ASP A 1037 -32.78 5.32 71.62
C ASP A 1037 -32.02 4.09 71.13
N TYR A 1038 -32.76 3.04 70.75
CA TYR A 1038 -32.21 1.77 70.30
C TYR A 1038 -31.76 1.79 68.83
N TYR A 1039 -32.37 2.64 68.00
CA TYR A 1039 -32.00 2.81 66.58
C TYR A 1039 -31.56 4.27 66.31
N PRO A 1040 -30.26 4.58 66.54
CA PRO A 1040 -29.73 5.94 66.40
C PRO A 1040 -29.78 6.47 64.96
N ASP A 1041 -29.70 5.57 63.97
CA ASP A 1041 -29.84 5.87 62.54
C ASP A 1041 -31.22 6.49 62.22
N VAL A 1042 -32.27 5.98 62.85
CA VAL A 1042 -33.63 6.53 62.70
C VAL A 1042 -33.75 7.90 63.38
N ARG A 1043 -33.08 8.11 64.53
CA ARG A 1043 -33.05 9.41 65.23
C ARG A 1043 -32.39 10.50 64.41
N VAL A 1044 -31.27 10.18 63.76
CA VAL A 1044 -30.54 11.12 62.91
C VAL A 1044 -31.34 11.44 61.64
N SER A 1045 -32.13 10.50 61.11
CA SER A 1045 -32.96 10.72 59.91
C SER A 1045 -34.12 11.72 60.10
N GLY A 1046 -34.52 12.00 61.34
CA GLY A 1046 -35.64 12.90 61.67
C GLY A 1046 -37.04 12.39 61.27
N LEU A 1047 -37.17 11.18 60.70
CA LEU A 1047 -38.45 10.57 60.33
C LEU A 1047 -39.27 10.18 61.57
N ASP A 1048 -40.60 10.22 61.46
CA ASP A 1048 -41.45 9.75 62.57
C ASP A 1048 -41.22 8.23 62.79
N PRO A 1049 -40.93 7.79 64.03
CA PRO A 1049 -40.52 6.41 64.31
C PRO A 1049 -41.59 5.37 63.98
N VAL A 1050 -42.86 5.70 64.13
CA VAL A 1050 -43.96 4.78 63.79
C VAL A 1050 -44.05 4.64 62.27
N ILE A 1051 -43.86 5.73 61.53
CA ILE A 1051 -43.84 5.71 60.06
C ILE A 1051 -42.64 4.92 59.56
N HIS A 1052 -41.46 5.14 60.16
CA HIS A 1052 -40.25 4.41 59.83
C HIS A 1052 -40.43 2.90 60.05
N TYR A 1053 -40.95 2.50 61.21
CA TYR A 1053 -41.17 1.09 61.52
C TYR A 1053 -42.12 0.40 60.54
N ILE A 1054 -43.20 1.07 60.14
CA ILE A 1054 -44.17 0.49 59.21
C ILE A 1054 -43.62 0.37 57.79
N LYS A 1055 -42.85 1.36 57.32
CA LYS A 1055 -42.34 1.37 55.95
C LYS A 1055 -41.09 0.50 55.77
N TYR A 1056 -40.21 0.47 56.77
CA TYR A 1056 -38.87 -0.12 56.63
C TYR A 1056 -38.55 -1.07 57.79
N GLY A 1057 -38.77 -0.62 59.04
CA GLY A 1057 -38.31 -1.35 60.23
C GLY A 1057 -38.84 -2.78 60.35
N ALA A 1058 -40.11 -3.04 60.04
CA ALA A 1058 -40.67 -4.38 60.13
C ALA A 1058 -40.12 -5.36 59.06
N ALA A 1059 -39.81 -4.86 57.85
CA ALA A 1059 -39.20 -5.68 56.79
C ALA A 1059 -37.73 -5.99 57.11
N GLU A 1060 -37.04 -5.05 57.75
CA GLU A 1060 -35.70 -5.23 58.33
C GLU A 1060 -35.70 -6.07 59.62
N LYS A 1061 -36.88 -6.57 60.04
CA LYS A 1061 -37.08 -7.37 61.26
C LYS A 1061 -36.65 -6.65 62.55
N ARG A 1062 -36.67 -5.31 62.56
CA ARG A 1062 -36.43 -4.49 63.76
C ARG A 1062 -37.60 -4.62 64.73
N ASP A 1063 -37.34 -4.40 66.01
CA ASP A 1063 -38.35 -4.57 67.05
C ASP A 1063 -39.00 -3.21 67.41
N PRO A 1064 -40.34 -3.10 67.45
CA PRO A 1064 -41.05 -1.86 67.72
C PRO A 1064 -40.92 -1.38 69.17
N GLY A 1065 -40.46 -2.26 70.05
CA GLY A 1065 -40.29 -2.04 71.48
C GLY A 1065 -39.77 -3.30 72.16
N PRO A 1066 -39.30 -3.20 73.42
CA PRO A 1066 -38.64 -4.31 74.10
C PRO A 1066 -39.57 -5.50 74.40
N ASN A 1067 -40.89 -5.30 74.28
CA ASN A 1067 -41.92 -6.28 74.64
C ASN A 1067 -42.58 -6.94 73.43
N PHE A 1068 -42.07 -6.71 72.21
CA PHE A 1068 -42.55 -7.39 71.02
C PHE A 1068 -41.39 -7.62 70.06
N SER A 1069 -41.10 -8.89 69.77
CA SER A 1069 -40.07 -9.25 68.80
C SER A 1069 -40.69 -9.56 67.44
N THR A 1070 -40.35 -8.75 66.44
CA THR A 1070 -40.81 -8.86 65.06
C THR A 1070 -40.29 -10.14 64.43
N ARG A 1071 -39.02 -10.50 64.69
CA ARG A 1071 -38.40 -11.70 64.13
C ARG A 1071 -39.06 -12.97 64.65
N TYR A 1072 -39.21 -13.07 65.97
CA TYR A 1072 -39.85 -14.21 66.60
C TYR A 1072 -41.31 -14.39 66.14
N TYR A 1073 -42.06 -13.29 66.01
CA TYR A 1073 -43.46 -13.36 65.59
C TYR A 1073 -43.62 -13.86 64.14
N LEU A 1074 -42.71 -13.48 63.23
CA LEU A 1074 -42.70 -13.93 61.84
C LEU A 1074 -42.25 -15.39 61.68
N GLU A 1075 -41.29 -15.86 62.49
CA GLU A 1075 -40.86 -17.27 62.51
C GLU A 1075 -42.01 -18.21 62.93
N GLU A 1076 -42.81 -17.81 63.93
CA GLU A 1076 -43.96 -18.58 64.41
C GLU A 1076 -45.22 -18.45 63.52
N ASN A 1077 -45.30 -17.43 62.66
CA ASN A 1077 -46.42 -17.22 61.72
C ASN A 1077 -45.90 -16.97 60.29
N PRO A 1078 -45.36 -18.01 59.61
CA PRO A 1078 -44.71 -17.85 58.30
C PRO A 1078 -45.66 -17.40 57.19
N ASP A 1079 -46.97 -17.61 57.36
CA ASP A 1079 -48.00 -17.14 56.46
C ASP A 1079 -48.15 -15.60 56.48
N VAL A 1080 -47.85 -14.94 57.59
CA VAL A 1080 -47.84 -13.47 57.72
C VAL A 1080 -46.67 -12.85 56.94
N GLU A 1081 -45.49 -13.48 57.00
CA GLU A 1081 -44.29 -13.06 56.25
C GLU A 1081 -44.55 -13.16 54.74
N LYS A 1082 -45.12 -14.28 54.27
CA LYS A 1082 -45.45 -14.51 52.85
C LYS A 1082 -46.50 -13.54 52.29
N MET A 1083 -47.39 -13.01 53.13
CA MET A 1083 -48.42 -12.05 52.71
C MET A 1083 -47.96 -10.58 52.76
N GLY A 1084 -46.75 -10.30 53.29
CA GLY A 1084 -46.21 -8.94 53.36
C GLY A 1084 -46.98 -8.00 54.31
N ILE A 1085 -47.67 -8.55 55.32
CA ILE A 1085 -48.45 -7.77 56.29
C ILE A 1085 -47.55 -7.41 57.48
N ASN A 1086 -47.65 -6.18 57.99
CA ASN A 1086 -46.83 -5.74 59.13
C ASN A 1086 -47.11 -6.62 60.38
N PRO A 1087 -46.07 -7.20 61.02
CA PRO A 1087 -46.23 -8.21 62.09
C PRO A 1087 -46.96 -7.68 63.32
N LEU A 1088 -46.65 -6.46 63.75
CA LEU A 1088 -47.29 -5.85 64.93
C LEU A 1088 -48.75 -5.48 64.64
N VAL A 1089 -49.05 -5.02 63.42
CA VAL A 1089 -50.43 -4.73 62.99
C VAL A 1089 -51.25 -6.03 62.93
N HIS A 1090 -50.67 -7.13 62.46
CA HIS A 1090 -51.33 -8.44 62.45
C HIS A 1090 -51.65 -8.90 63.88
N TYR A 1091 -50.68 -8.83 64.78
CA TYR A 1091 -50.82 -9.25 66.17
C TYR A 1091 -51.91 -8.49 66.94
N GLU A 1092 -51.93 -7.15 66.86
CA GLU A 1092 -52.92 -6.32 67.58
C GLU A 1092 -54.36 -6.55 67.11
N ILE A 1093 -54.53 -6.97 65.85
CA ILE A 1093 -55.86 -7.28 65.31
C ILE A 1093 -56.28 -8.70 65.68
N GLN A 1094 -55.34 -9.65 65.73
CA GLN A 1094 -55.60 -11.02 66.18
C GLN A 1094 -55.96 -11.07 67.68
N LYS A 1095 -55.28 -10.27 68.52
CA LYS A 1095 -55.53 -10.16 69.96
C LYS A 1095 -56.95 -9.70 70.31
N ASN A 1096 -57.50 -8.75 69.55
CA ASN A 1096 -58.86 -8.22 69.77
C ASN A 1096 -60.00 -9.19 69.41
N PHE A 1097 -59.72 -10.37 68.84
CA PHE A 1097 -60.73 -11.36 68.45
C PHE A 1097 -60.86 -12.55 69.41
N LEU A 1098 -60.08 -12.60 70.50
CA LEU A 1098 -60.06 -13.71 71.48
C LEU A 1098 -60.51 -13.31 72.90
N ILE A 1099 -61.03 -12.10 73.08
CA ILE A 1099 -61.84 -11.72 74.25
C ILE A 1099 -63.15 -11.13 73.74
N GLU A 1100 -64.03 -12.04 73.30
CA GLU A 1100 -65.48 -12.00 73.53
C GLU A 1100 -66.00 -13.44 73.62
#